data_AF-A0A845YCZ0-F1
#
_entry.id   AF-A0A845YCZ0-F1
#
_cell.length_a   1.000
_cell.length_b   1.000
_cell.length_c   1.000
_cell.angle_alpha   90.00
_cell.angle_beta   90.00
_cell.angle_gamma   90.00
#
_symmetry.space_group_name_H-M   'P 1'
#
loop_
_entity.id
_entity.type
_entity.pdbx_description
1 polymer ?
#
loop_
_entity_poly.entity_id
_entity_poly.type
_entity_poly.pdbx_seq_one_letter_code
_entity_poly.pdbx_strand_id
1 'polypeptide(L)'
;MLQSIFDTCIPRAQIQGGELSEELFAAKIRPVVEGSAPIVYSDANTFFANTFPTDGIKTLIREVFGRLTGKYSGSPVIRLETSFGGGKTHDEIAIWHICKQGRYINGLDRFADLTFIPDYAVQVAAIDGKDLDPENGVHHDSTGITTLTLWGEIAYQIGGIEGYQLLRGSDSSGISPGTSVLERLTADKPTVIILDEIARYLRAAEGKVIGQSTLAKQVVAFLFSLMDLAASVNNLILVYSLASASDTFSEETTELNEVIRASARQERVLSPSTDIEIYNIVKQRLFESVSAKASEDAASEYLSSYRASRINLPDGCKDAPYANAIASSYPFHPELFSLLTKKIASIPEFQRTRGALRLLAMVVRYLWQNPTEWIPMIHTHHFPVGVDAKVTDELTSRLQRPLMRNPIQADIYNSSGREAYAQVQDQQWLVAGKPAFSTWVARTIFLHSLTQGISSGIRRAELNLSLLTAGLEIGFVDQVLDKLTSVAWYLDNDPITSIARFKEEPSINKIITEEKEQVGRAQAKDDLRSRRDSIFASKAFKLVIPDSPADVDDVADPIALCVIDFDEATVSSSQDSAPYLVEQIFNNTGESGKFRTFRNRLLFLVANKQELERTIDLAREYKGIKNILASPNRLEDISESQQKQLRQKDGEIDLRLRIALTNTYRHLFYPANDPVKAPKGLMHYTLPAQDSSTVKGKSNQQEVILKALRDCGKIRAAAEELAKPFAPAYILQKVWPSGIDHWTTKSLREEFAKNLALNMPIEAEIPKLRETIKRGLAEGQWDLKVGERLFIKTEGNFTLPEMLEFSERMVLYRRGILEPPKPKEVELSAQLMPSTEATKPVRVRWKAKGALTVSLYQDGSQISGEFRPSDEYKGSISQTTVFRIVADYGNGEVEQRETRVTLTSNSTGFIYGTGGSGSSVRVSEQKGLFEVKPELIELDGTPNSVFTALSDRCSDDRVQGIQSLEMSVDQVMDYRKLGTTLPLLNRFPLQIDQQVMIQTGDFARLEYQGSVRGFQSFFSTISSLLNTPNVQADLYLKIIVEFEVAVPPSGSEMTMIRQALNRNPVERLSLSAKVSY
;
A
#
# COMPACT_ATOMS: atom_id res chain seq x y z
N MET A 1 -2.21 43.93 -45.39
CA MET A 1 -2.55 43.85 -43.95
C MET A 1 -3.98 44.34 -43.80
N LEU A 2 -4.82 43.56 -43.11
CA LEU A 2 -6.23 43.88 -42.89
C LEU A 2 -6.39 45.03 -41.88
N GLN A 3 -7.45 45.81 -42.01
CA GLN A 3 -7.87 46.80 -41.00
C GLN A 3 -8.36 46.11 -39.72
N SER A 4 -8.39 46.84 -38.60
CA SER A 4 -8.85 46.30 -37.32
C SER A 4 -10.38 46.34 -37.24
N ILE A 5 -10.99 45.41 -36.49
CA ILE A 5 -12.44 45.41 -36.23
C ILE A 5 -12.92 46.72 -35.58
N PHE A 6 -12.03 47.43 -34.88
CA PHE A 6 -12.29 48.73 -34.26
C PHE A 6 -12.47 49.86 -35.29
N ASP A 7 -11.90 49.72 -36.49
CA ASP A 7 -12.03 50.67 -37.60
C ASP A 7 -13.22 50.31 -38.52
N THR A 8 -13.56 49.02 -38.60
CA THR A 8 -14.46 48.47 -39.63
C THR A 8 -15.87 48.15 -39.12
N CYS A 9 -16.09 48.15 -37.80
CA CYS A 9 -17.36 47.77 -37.16
C CYS A 9 -17.75 48.75 -36.05
N ILE A 10 -19.05 49.04 -35.93
CA ILE A 10 -19.62 49.84 -34.85
C ILE A 10 -20.58 48.93 -34.05
N PRO A 11 -20.22 48.50 -32.82
CA PRO A 11 -21.14 47.81 -31.92
C PRO A 11 -22.27 48.73 -31.49
N ARG A 12 -23.48 48.18 -31.27
CA ARG A 12 -24.64 48.97 -30.85
C ARG A 12 -24.44 49.58 -29.45
N ALA A 13 -25.00 50.77 -29.24
CA ALA A 13 -24.89 51.52 -27.99
C ALA A 13 -25.24 50.70 -26.72
N GLN A 14 -26.26 49.85 -26.78
CA GLN A 14 -26.67 48.99 -25.64
C GLN A 14 -25.57 47.99 -25.25
N ILE A 15 -24.81 47.47 -26.23
CA ILE A 15 -23.72 46.53 -26.02
C ILE A 15 -22.53 47.23 -25.35
N GLN A 16 -22.21 48.45 -25.79
CA GLN A 16 -21.12 49.28 -25.23
C GLN A 16 -21.45 49.78 -23.81
N GLY A 17 -22.62 50.42 -23.65
CA GLY A 17 -23.14 50.90 -22.37
C GLY A 17 -23.29 49.77 -21.35
N GLY A 18 -23.62 48.56 -21.83
CA GLY A 18 -23.55 47.35 -21.04
C GLY A 18 -24.86 46.88 -20.45
N GLU A 19 -25.97 47.32 -21.04
CA GLU A 19 -27.35 46.95 -20.72
C GLU A 19 -27.65 45.52 -21.23
N LEU A 20 -26.74 44.59 -20.93
CA LEU A 20 -26.78 43.18 -21.31
C LEU A 20 -27.75 42.41 -20.41
N SER A 21 -28.97 42.96 -20.22
CA SER A 21 -30.02 42.31 -19.47
C SER A 21 -30.43 41.01 -20.16
N GLU A 22 -30.94 40.06 -19.39
CA GLU A 22 -31.41 38.81 -19.95
C GLU A 22 -32.65 38.99 -20.86
N GLU A 23 -33.37 40.09 -20.69
CA GLU A 23 -34.55 40.49 -21.47
C GLU A 23 -34.19 41.03 -22.86
N LEU A 24 -33.01 41.66 -23.02
CA LEU A 24 -32.50 42.10 -24.33
C LEU A 24 -32.34 40.93 -25.33
N PHE A 25 -32.14 39.71 -24.80
CA PHE A 25 -31.90 38.48 -25.55
C PHE A 25 -33.03 37.43 -25.40
N ALA A 26 -34.10 37.73 -24.64
CA ALA A 26 -35.30 36.89 -24.55
C ALA A 26 -36.52 37.66 -25.04
N ALA A 27 -37.02 37.28 -26.22
CA ALA A 27 -38.38 37.61 -26.61
C ALA A 27 -39.37 36.99 -25.62
N LYS A 28 -40.39 37.77 -25.22
CA LYS A 28 -41.59 37.31 -24.52
C LYS A 28 -42.78 38.00 -25.17
N ILE A 29 -43.82 37.25 -25.55
CA ILE A 29 -44.97 37.83 -26.26
C ILE A 29 -45.86 38.66 -25.33
N ARG A 30 -46.11 38.20 -24.09
CA ARG A 30 -46.99 38.90 -23.12
C ARG A 30 -46.57 40.36 -22.85
N PRO A 31 -45.31 40.70 -22.51
CA PRO A 31 -44.92 42.09 -22.31
C PRO A 31 -45.04 42.97 -23.57
N VAL A 32 -45.00 42.40 -24.78
CA VAL A 32 -45.24 43.15 -26.03
C VAL A 32 -46.74 43.38 -26.25
N VAL A 33 -47.58 42.44 -25.82
CA VAL A 33 -49.05 42.57 -25.79
C VAL A 33 -49.50 43.65 -24.80
N GLU A 34 -48.90 43.66 -23.60
CA GLU A 34 -49.18 44.63 -22.53
C GLU A 34 -48.53 46.01 -22.75
N GLY A 35 -47.62 46.14 -23.71
CA GLY A 35 -46.85 47.37 -23.95
C GLY A 35 -45.74 47.65 -22.92
N SER A 36 -45.41 46.67 -22.08
CA SER A 36 -44.40 46.73 -21.01
C SER A 36 -43.00 46.25 -21.44
N ALA A 37 -42.85 45.66 -22.63
CA ALA A 37 -41.58 45.13 -23.13
C ALA A 37 -40.51 46.22 -23.40
N PRO A 38 -39.21 45.88 -23.31
CA PRO A 38 -38.12 46.76 -23.75
C PRO A 38 -38.29 47.24 -25.19
N ILE A 39 -37.85 48.48 -25.47
CA ILE A 39 -38.08 49.18 -26.76
C ILE A 39 -37.67 48.38 -28.01
N VAL A 40 -36.66 47.51 -27.90
CA VAL A 40 -36.19 46.61 -28.97
C VAL A 40 -37.19 45.50 -29.35
N TYR A 41 -38.26 45.34 -28.57
CA TYR A 41 -39.38 44.43 -28.82
C TYR A 41 -40.75 45.12 -28.83
N SER A 42 -40.94 46.26 -28.15
CA SER A 42 -42.22 46.98 -28.11
C SER A 42 -42.45 48.00 -29.23
N ASP A 43 -41.40 48.60 -29.82
CA ASP A 43 -41.56 49.38 -31.07
C ASP A 43 -41.29 48.51 -32.29
N ALA A 44 -42.28 48.44 -33.20
CA ALA A 44 -42.19 47.70 -34.45
C ALA A 44 -41.02 48.15 -35.33
N ASN A 45 -40.73 49.46 -35.41
CA ASN A 45 -39.68 49.97 -36.29
C ASN A 45 -38.29 49.52 -35.81
N THR A 46 -38.03 49.71 -34.52
CA THR A 46 -36.82 49.23 -33.83
C THR A 46 -36.71 47.71 -33.91
N PHE A 47 -37.80 46.98 -33.73
CA PHE A 47 -37.85 45.52 -33.84
C PHE A 47 -37.47 45.02 -35.25
N PHE A 48 -38.09 45.55 -36.32
CA PHE A 48 -37.79 45.13 -37.70
C PHE A 48 -36.43 45.64 -38.21
N ALA A 49 -35.94 46.78 -37.71
CA ALA A 49 -34.57 47.24 -37.94
C ALA A 49 -33.52 46.33 -37.28
N ASN A 50 -33.80 45.81 -36.09
CA ASN A 50 -32.91 44.92 -35.33
C ASN A 50 -33.08 43.42 -35.70
N THR A 51 -34.04 43.10 -36.55
CA THR A 51 -34.28 41.75 -37.05
C THR A 51 -33.59 41.55 -38.41
N PHE A 52 -32.96 40.38 -38.60
CA PHE A 52 -32.50 39.92 -39.90
C PHE A 52 -33.64 39.19 -40.62
N PRO A 53 -33.96 39.52 -41.89
CA PRO A 53 -35.06 38.90 -42.62
C PRO A 53 -34.68 37.49 -43.07
N THR A 54 -34.92 36.49 -42.23
CA THR A 54 -34.71 35.08 -42.55
C THR A 54 -35.75 34.56 -43.56
N ASP A 55 -35.42 33.52 -44.32
CA ASP A 55 -36.40 32.91 -45.23
C ASP A 55 -37.56 32.22 -44.49
N GLY A 56 -37.34 31.86 -43.21
CA GLY A 56 -38.39 31.43 -42.27
C GLY A 56 -39.41 32.54 -42.00
N ILE A 57 -38.97 33.68 -41.44
CA ILE A 57 -39.88 34.79 -41.09
C ILE A 57 -40.52 35.44 -42.33
N LYS A 58 -39.78 35.54 -43.45
CA LYS A 58 -40.33 35.96 -44.76
C LYS A 58 -41.49 35.06 -45.20
N THR A 59 -41.33 33.75 -45.00
CA THR A 59 -42.36 32.76 -45.37
C THR A 59 -43.55 32.86 -44.42
N LEU A 60 -43.34 32.92 -43.10
CA LEU A 60 -44.40 33.08 -42.12
C LEU A 60 -45.27 34.31 -42.41
N ILE A 61 -44.67 35.47 -42.61
CA ILE A 61 -45.38 36.73 -42.93
C ILE A 61 -46.20 36.58 -44.23
N ARG A 62 -45.65 35.92 -45.26
CA ARG A 62 -46.35 35.65 -46.53
C ARG A 62 -47.53 34.69 -46.37
N GLU A 63 -47.37 33.60 -45.62
CA GLU A 63 -48.45 32.64 -45.37
C GLU A 63 -49.59 33.30 -44.57
N VAL A 64 -49.25 34.03 -43.50
CA VAL A 64 -50.24 34.66 -42.61
C VAL A 64 -51.04 35.73 -43.35
N PHE A 65 -50.39 36.80 -43.81
CA PHE A 65 -51.12 37.93 -44.37
C PHE A 65 -51.60 37.67 -45.82
N GLY A 66 -50.93 36.76 -46.55
CA GLY A 66 -51.39 36.29 -47.86
C GLY A 66 -52.72 35.54 -47.81
N ARG A 67 -52.97 34.71 -46.79
CA ARG A 67 -54.30 34.08 -46.56
C ARG A 67 -55.34 35.12 -46.18
N LEU A 68 -55.03 35.96 -45.18
CA LEU A 68 -55.96 36.99 -44.67
C LEU A 68 -56.38 38.04 -45.71
N THR A 69 -55.51 38.34 -46.69
CA THR A 69 -55.83 39.23 -47.83
C THR A 69 -56.46 38.51 -49.02
N GLY A 70 -56.68 37.20 -48.95
CA GLY A 70 -57.22 36.38 -50.04
C GLY A 70 -56.28 36.23 -51.24
N LYS A 71 -55.01 36.64 -51.12
CA LYS A 71 -54.02 36.66 -52.21
C LYS A 71 -53.24 35.34 -52.34
N TYR A 72 -53.26 34.50 -51.32
CA TYR A 72 -52.54 33.24 -51.28
C TYR A 72 -53.36 32.18 -50.51
N SER A 73 -53.38 30.95 -51.01
CA SER A 73 -54.02 29.81 -50.34
C SER A 73 -53.10 29.22 -49.26
N GLY A 74 -52.72 30.04 -48.27
CA GLY A 74 -51.88 29.63 -47.14
C GLY A 74 -52.61 28.67 -46.19
N SER A 75 -51.86 27.92 -45.39
CA SER A 75 -52.45 27.02 -44.39
C SER A 75 -53.22 27.77 -43.30
N PRO A 76 -54.34 27.22 -42.80
CA PRO A 76 -55.14 27.82 -41.74
C PRO A 76 -54.46 27.77 -40.36
N VAL A 77 -53.60 26.76 -40.17
CA VAL A 77 -52.91 26.47 -38.92
C VAL A 77 -51.41 26.42 -39.23
N ILE A 78 -50.62 27.18 -38.49
CA ILE A 78 -49.16 27.24 -38.61
C ILE A 78 -48.54 26.87 -37.27
N ARG A 79 -47.65 25.87 -37.27
CA ARG A 79 -46.86 25.51 -36.10
C ARG A 79 -45.42 25.97 -36.27
N LEU A 80 -44.91 26.69 -35.27
CA LEU A 80 -43.51 27.10 -35.21
C LEU A 80 -42.69 26.01 -34.50
N GLU A 81 -41.74 25.39 -35.22
CA GLU A 81 -40.76 24.46 -34.66
C GLU A 81 -39.33 24.98 -34.83
N THR A 82 -38.49 24.75 -33.81
CA THR A 82 -37.12 25.29 -33.75
C THR A 82 -36.07 24.20 -33.76
N SER A 83 -35.39 24.03 -34.89
CA SER A 83 -34.18 23.19 -35.02
C SER A 83 -33.07 23.69 -34.10
N PHE A 84 -32.89 25.01 -34.05
CA PHE A 84 -31.93 25.69 -33.19
C PHE A 84 -32.66 26.55 -32.16
N GLY A 85 -32.24 26.50 -30.88
CA GLY A 85 -33.06 26.96 -29.76
C GLY A 85 -33.27 28.47 -29.72
N GLY A 86 -34.45 28.94 -30.14
CA GLY A 86 -34.86 30.35 -30.16
C GLY A 86 -35.67 30.68 -31.43
N GLY A 87 -36.37 31.81 -31.42
CA GLY A 87 -37.01 32.37 -32.62
C GLY A 87 -38.54 32.39 -32.64
N LYS A 88 -39.24 31.39 -32.08
CA LYS A 88 -40.73 31.30 -32.15
C LYS A 88 -41.42 32.58 -31.65
N THR A 89 -41.18 32.93 -30.39
CA THR A 89 -41.70 34.15 -29.75
C THR A 89 -41.23 35.44 -30.45
N HIS A 90 -40.12 35.41 -31.21
CA HIS A 90 -39.66 36.56 -32.00
C HIS A 90 -40.47 36.69 -33.30
N ASP A 91 -40.68 35.59 -34.02
CA ASP A 91 -41.56 35.52 -35.19
C ASP A 91 -43.02 35.89 -34.81
N GLU A 92 -43.49 35.47 -33.65
CA GLU A 92 -44.82 35.82 -33.10
C GLU A 92 -44.94 37.31 -32.78
N ILE A 93 -43.91 37.95 -32.22
CA ILE A 93 -43.85 39.41 -32.05
C ILE A 93 -43.89 40.13 -33.41
N ALA A 94 -43.26 39.58 -34.45
CA ALA A 94 -43.32 40.15 -35.79
C ALA A 94 -44.75 40.12 -36.36
N ILE A 95 -45.47 39.01 -36.19
CA ILE A 95 -46.88 38.90 -36.59
C ILE A 95 -47.76 39.83 -35.76
N TRP A 96 -47.56 39.93 -34.43
CA TRP A 96 -48.27 40.88 -33.57
C TRP A 96 -48.12 42.33 -34.05
N HIS A 97 -46.90 42.78 -34.33
CA HIS A 97 -46.64 44.14 -34.82
C HIS A 97 -47.31 44.42 -36.15
N ILE A 98 -47.21 43.51 -37.12
CA ILE A 98 -47.89 43.66 -38.43
C ILE A 98 -49.41 43.63 -38.25
N CYS A 99 -49.96 42.81 -37.34
CA CYS A 99 -51.39 42.86 -37.02
C CYS A 99 -51.81 44.20 -36.42
N LYS A 100 -51.01 44.83 -35.54
CA LYS A 100 -51.38 46.12 -34.92
C LYS A 100 -51.15 47.33 -35.83
N GLN A 101 -50.19 47.30 -36.76
CA GLN A 101 -49.79 48.48 -37.56
C GLN A 101 -50.01 48.33 -39.08
N GLY A 102 -50.35 47.13 -39.56
CA GLY A 102 -50.43 46.82 -40.99
C GLY A 102 -49.09 46.99 -41.69
N ARG A 103 -49.12 47.40 -42.95
CA ARG A 103 -47.91 47.63 -43.79
C ARG A 103 -47.09 48.88 -43.43
N TYR A 104 -47.48 49.67 -42.41
CA TYR A 104 -46.86 50.96 -42.09
C TYR A 104 -45.65 50.86 -41.13
N ILE A 105 -44.79 49.86 -41.33
CA ILE A 105 -43.60 49.63 -40.51
C ILE A 105 -42.35 49.83 -41.38
N ASN A 106 -41.38 50.63 -40.88
CA ASN A 106 -40.18 50.95 -41.64
C ASN A 106 -39.30 49.70 -41.89
N GLY A 107 -38.91 49.48 -43.15
CA GLY A 107 -38.05 48.36 -43.55
C GLY A 107 -38.76 47.00 -43.64
N LEU A 108 -40.09 46.95 -43.59
CA LEU A 108 -40.90 45.74 -43.71
C LEU A 108 -40.85 45.10 -45.12
N ASP A 109 -40.50 45.89 -46.14
CA ASP A 109 -40.21 45.47 -47.51
C ASP A 109 -39.07 44.44 -47.60
N ARG A 110 -38.15 44.44 -46.63
CA ARG A 110 -37.08 43.43 -46.46
C ARG A 110 -37.62 42.04 -46.12
N PHE A 111 -38.86 41.96 -45.63
CA PHE A 111 -39.49 40.76 -45.08
C PHE A 111 -40.61 40.20 -45.96
N ALA A 112 -41.38 41.06 -46.63
CA ALA A 112 -42.42 40.64 -47.57
C ALA A 112 -42.69 41.69 -48.64
N ASP A 113 -43.27 41.25 -49.76
CA ASP A 113 -44.01 42.13 -50.65
C ASP A 113 -45.17 42.74 -49.85
N LEU A 114 -45.13 44.06 -49.66
CA LEU A 114 -46.09 44.82 -48.87
C LEU A 114 -47.53 44.73 -49.39
N THR A 115 -47.74 44.23 -50.61
CA THR A 115 -49.09 43.98 -51.13
C THR A 115 -49.77 42.77 -50.49
N PHE A 116 -49.04 41.83 -49.87
CA PHE A 116 -49.63 40.76 -49.07
C PHE A 116 -50.14 41.26 -47.70
N ILE A 117 -49.73 42.45 -47.26
CA ILE A 117 -49.99 42.96 -45.91
C ILE A 117 -51.12 44.02 -45.94
N PRO A 118 -52.14 43.92 -45.07
CA PRO A 118 -53.18 44.94 -44.92
C PRO A 118 -52.65 46.34 -44.60
N ASP A 119 -53.41 47.36 -44.97
CA ASP A 119 -53.18 48.76 -44.61
C ASP A 119 -54.09 49.27 -43.50
N TYR A 120 -54.57 48.33 -42.70
CA TYR A 120 -55.40 48.51 -41.51
C TYR A 120 -54.98 47.47 -40.46
N ALA A 121 -55.34 47.71 -39.20
CA ALA A 121 -55.08 46.77 -38.12
C ALA A 121 -55.96 45.51 -38.23
N VAL A 122 -55.34 44.35 -38.06
CA VAL A 122 -55.95 43.01 -38.06
C VAL A 122 -56.34 42.66 -36.61
N GLN A 123 -57.45 41.95 -36.40
CA GLN A 123 -57.76 41.46 -35.05
C GLN A 123 -56.71 40.43 -34.63
N VAL A 124 -56.16 40.57 -33.43
CA VAL A 124 -55.13 39.65 -32.94
C VAL A 124 -55.24 39.44 -31.44
N ALA A 125 -55.25 38.17 -31.05
CA ALA A 125 -54.98 37.72 -29.69
C ALA A 125 -53.63 36.99 -29.65
N ALA A 126 -52.84 37.23 -28.61
CA ALA A 126 -51.58 36.53 -28.37
C ALA A 126 -51.43 36.20 -26.88
N ILE A 127 -51.16 34.93 -26.57
CA ILE A 127 -51.08 34.41 -25.20
C ILE A 127 -49.79 33.59 -25.04
N ASP A 128 -49.04 33.85 -23.96
CA ASP A 128 -47.96 32.96 -23.52
C ASP A 128 -48.53 31.90 -22.56
N GLY A 129 -48.39 30.62 -22.90
CA GLY A 129 -48.81 29.49 -22.09
C GLY A 129 -48.07 29.34 -20.75
N LYS A 130 -47.06 30.18 -20.48
CA LYS A 130 -46.42 30.33 -19.16
C LYS A 130 -47.25 31.14 -18.17
N ASP A 131 -48.06 32.07 -18.68
CA ASP A 131 -48.47 33.28 -17.96
C ASP A 131 -49.98 33.37 -17.69
N LEU A 132 -50.79 32.51 -18.32
CA LEU A 132 -52.21 32.31 -18.01
C LEU A 132 -52.34 31.22 -16.94
N ASP A 133 -52.63 31.63 -15.70
CA ASP A 133 -52.87 30.72 -14.58
C ASP A 133 -54.28 30.09 -14.69
N PRO A 134 -54.44 28.75 -14.74
CA PRO A 134 -55.75 28.10 -14.83
C PRO A 134 -56.70 28.34 -13.65
N GLU A 135 -56.18 28.71 -12.48
CA GLU A 135 -56.95 28.92 -11.25
C GLU A 135 -57.18 30.40 -10.95
N ASN A 136 -56.12 31.21 -11.03
CA ASN A 136 -56.16 32.65 -10.73
C ASN A 136 -56.53 33.52 -11.94
N GLY A 137 -56.28 33.04 -13.17
CA GLY A 137 -56.52 33.78 -14.41
C GLY A 137 -55.54 34.92 -14.68
N VAL A 138 -55.84 35.72 -15.70
CA VAL A 138 -55.21 37.03 -15.96
C VAL A 138 -56.19 38.13 -15.56
N HIS A 139 -55.75 39.06 -14.70
CA HIS A 139 -56.53 40.23 -14.35
C HIS A 139 -56.19 41.42 -15.26
N HIS A 140 -57.21 42.11 -15.74
CA HIS A 140 -57.08 43.25 -16.66
C HIS A 140 -57.49 44.55 -15.96
N ASP A 141 -56.52 45.21 -15.32
CA ASP A 141 -56.70 46.46 -14.54
C ASP A 141 -57.53 47.53 -15.27
N SER A 142 -57.42 47.61 -16.59
CA SER A 142 -58.11 48.58 -17.44
C SER A 142 -59.63 48.37 -17.53
N THR A 143 -60.15 47.20 -17.16
CA THR A 143 -61.58 46.87 -17.20
C THR A 143 -62.11 46.16 -15.95
N GLY A 144 -61.22 45.70 -15.06
CA GLY A 144 -61.57 44.91 -13.87
C GLY A 144 -62.04 43.48 -14.18
N ILE A 145 -61.87 43.00 -15.41
CA ILE A 145 -62.18 41.63 -15.83
C ILE A 145 -61.03 40.70 -15.46
N THR A 146 -61.35 39.48 -15.01
CA THR A 146 -60.39 38.37 -14.92
C THR A 146 -60.80 37.27 -15.87
N THR A 147 -59.86 36.79 -16.69
CA THR A 147 -60.02 35.70 -17.66
C THR A 147 -59.39 34.42 -17.12
N LEU A 148 -60.15 33.33 -17.02
CA LEU A 148 -59.72 32.07 -16.39
C LEU A 148 -59.21 31.02 -17.40
N THR A 149 -59.42 31.25 -18.69
CA THR A 149 -59.24 30.25 -19.75
C THR A 149 -58.70 30.87 -21.04
N LEU A 150 -58.05 30.06 -21.89
CA LEU A 150 -57.54 30.51 -23.19
C LEU A 150 -58.63 31.15 -24.05
N TRP A 151 -59.84 30.59 -24.08
CA TRP A 151 -60.93 31.15 -24.88
C TRP A 151 -61.51 32.43 -24.26
N GLY A 152 -61.55 32.56 -22.93
CA GLY A 152 -61.89 33.81 -22.25
C GLY A 152 -60.89 34.93 -22.56
N GLU A 153 -59.60 34.62 -22.55
CA GLU A 153 -58.52 35.57 -22.86
C GLU A 153 -58.47 35.94 -24.35
N ILE A 154 -58.59 34.97 -25.27
CA ILE A 154 -58.75 35.22 -26.72
C ILE A 154 -59.94 36.14 -26.97
N ALA A 155 -61.07 35.89 -26.29
CA ALA A 155 -62.28 36.70 -26.44
C ALA A 155 -62.11 38.13 -25.93
N TYR A 156 -61.43 38.31 -24.80
CA TYR A 156 -61.08 39.63 -24.28
C TYR A 156 -60.11 40.38 -25.21
N GLN A 157 -59.07 39.74 -25.74
CA GLN A 157 -58.12 40.41 -26.65
C GLN A 157 -58.72 40.74 -28.04
N ILE A 158 -59.66 39.94 -28.56
CA ILE A 158 -60.30 40.18 -29.87
C ILE A 158 -61.44 41.23 -29.78
N GLY A 159 -62.24 41.19 -28.72
CA GLY A 159 -63.49 41.97 -28.60
C GLY A 159 -63.66 42.75 -27.29
N GLY A 160 -62.63 42.83 -26.44
CA GLY A 160 -62.69 43.53 -25.15
C GLY A 160 -63.79 42.99 -24.24
N ILE A 161 -64.51 43.91 -23.60
CA ILE A 161 -65.63 43.60 -22.70
C ILE A 161 -66.75 42.83 -23.43
N GLU A 162 -67.08 43.20 -24.68
CA GLU A 162 -68.14 42.55 -25.46
C GLU A 162 -67.74 41.13 -25.88
N GLY A 163 -66.50 40.96 -26.34
CA GLY A 163 -65.91 39.65 -26.65
C GLY A 163 -65.92 38.73 -25.43
N TYR A 164 -65.43 39.21 -24.28
CA TYR A 164 -65.47 38.44 -23.02
C TYR A 164 -66.91 38.05 -22.64
N GLN A 165 -67.88 38.97 -22.76
CA GLN A 165 -69.29 38.66 -22.44
C GLN A 165 -69.88 37.52 -23.28
N LEU A 166 -69.47 37.36 -24.55
CA LEU A 166 -69.90 36.24 -25.40
C LEU A 166 -69.43 34.87 -24.88
N LEU A 167 -68.29 34.80 -24.18
CA LEU A 167 -67.67 33.55 -23.71
C LEU A 167 -67.64 33.39 -22.18
N ARG A 168 -68.05 34.40 -21.40
CA ARG A 168 -68.02 34.41 -19.93
C ARG A 168 -68.55 33.14 -19.28
N GLY A 169 -69.62 32.55 -19.81
CA GLY A 169 -70.18 31.29 -19.31
C GLY A 169 -69.25 30.08 -19.47
N SER A 170 -68.56 29.97 -20.61
CA SER A 170 -67.53 28.94 -20.85
C SER A 170 -66.26 29.20 -20.04
N ASP A 171 -65.84 30.47 -19.92
CA ASP A 171 -64.70 30.88 -19.10
C ASP A 171 -64.91 30.56 -17.62
N SER A 172 -66.04 30.97 -17.04
CA SER A 172 -66.38 30.72 -15.63
C SER A 172 -66.65 29.24 -15.29
N SER A 173 -66.93 28.39 -16.29
CA SER A 173 -67.19 26.94 -16.08
C SER A 173 -66.02 26.04 -16.47
N GLY A 174 -65.01 26.57 -17.16
CA GLY A 174 -63.91 25.78 -17.71
C GLY A 174 -64.32 24.79 -18.83
N ILE A 175 -65.53 24.92 -19.39
CA ILE A 175 -66.04 24.06 -20.47
C ILE A 175 -65.81 24.73 -21.82
N SER A 176 -65.21 23.99 -22.76
CA SER A 176 -64.82 24.52 -24.07
C SER A 176 -66.01 25.07 -24.87
N PRO A 177 -65.92 26.27 -25.46
CA PRO A 177 -66.95 26.81 -26.35
C PRO A 177 -66.98 26.06 -27.69
N GLY A 178 -68.17 25.91 -28.28
CA GLY A 178 -68.34 25.36 -29.63
C GLY A 178 -68.06 26.38 -30.73
N THR A 179 -67.75 25.88 -31.93
CA THR A 179 -67.34 26.66 -33.11
C THR A 179 -68.22 27.89 -33.43
N SER A 180 -69.56 27.78 -33.32
CA SER A 180 -70.48 28.90 -33.58
C SER A 180 -70.47 30.02 -32.53
N VAL A 181 -69.75 29.85 -31.42
CA VAL A 181 -69.42 30.95 -30.50
C VAL A 181 -68.17 31.68 -30.99
N LEU A 182 -67.21 30.97 -31.58
CA LEU A 182 -65.96 31.50 -32.09
C LEU A 182 -66.15 32.24 -33.43
N GLU A 183 -67.02 31.75 -34.31
CA GLU A 183 -67.49 32.47 -35.52
C GLU A 183 -68.05 33.85 -35.19
N ARG A 184 -68.84 33.96 -34.12
CA ARG A 184 -69.42 35.23 -33.65
C ARG A 184 -68.40 36.16 -32.98
N LEU A 185 -67.28 35.61 -32.50
CA LEU A 185 -66.19 36.38 -31.91
C LEU A 185 -65.29 37.02 -32.98
N THR A 186 -65.01 36.30 -34.08
CA THR A 186 -64.25 36.86 -35.22
C THR A 186 -65.12 37.77 -36.10
N ALA A 187 -66.44 37.54 -36.17
CA ALA A 187 -67.41 38.38 -36.86
C ALA A 187 -67.00 38.73 -38.31
N ASP A 188 -66.53 37.70 -39.03
CA ASP A 188 -66.01 37.73 -40.41
C ASP A 188 -64.79 38.64 -40.69
N LYS A 189 -64.15 39.19 -39.65
CA LYS A 189 -62.97 40.05 -39.80
C LYS A 189 -61.67 39.23 -39.89
N PRO A 190 -60.65 39.71 -40.63
CA PRO A 190 -59.30 39.18 -40.58
C PRO A 190 -58.78 39.08 -39.14
N THR A 191 -58.48 37.86 -38.70
CA THR A 191 -58.13 37.51 -37.33
C THR A 191 -56.92 36.58 -37.27
N VAL A 192 -55.98 36.87 -36.37
CA VAL A 192 -54.88 35.96 -36.00
C VAL A 192 -54.99 35.61 -34.52
N ILE A 193 -54.82 34.33 -34.19
CA ILE A 193 -54.63 33.87 -32.81
C ILE A 193 -53.22 33.29 -32.69
N ILE A 194 -52.47 33.75 -31.69
CA ILE A 194 -51.09 33.33 -31.41
C ILE A 194 -51.04 32.66 -30.02
N LEU A 195 -50.50 31.45 -29.95
CA LEU A 195 -50.41 30.67 -28.71
C LEU A 195 -48.96 30.18 -28.49
N ASP A 196 -48.18 30.91 -27.69
CA ASP A 196 -46.79 30.52 -27.36
C ASP A 196 -46.74 29.45 -26.26
N GLU A 197 -45.81 28.51 -26.37
CA GLU A 197 -45.55 27.39 -25.44
C GLU A 197 -46.81 26.70 -24.86
N ILE A 198 -47.85 26.47 -25.67
CA ILE A 198 -49.16 25.99 -25.19
C ILE A 198 -49.12 24.65 -24.43
N ALA A 199 -48.10 23.81 -24.69
CA ALA A 199 -47.85 22.59 -23.92
C ALA A 199 -47.66 22.84 -22.41
N ARG A 200 -47.09 24.00 -22.02
CA ARG A 200 -46.91 24.38 -20.61
C ARG A 200 -48.23 24.76 -19.95
N TYR A 201 -49.10 25.49 -20.65
CA TYR A 201 -50.46 25.78 -20.15
C TYR A 201 -51.28 24.51 -19.98
N LEU A 202 -51.20 23.56 -20.93
CA LEU A 202 -51.86 22.26 -20.84
C LEU A 202 -51.45 21.48 -19.58
N ARG A 203 -50.15 21.46 -19.22
CA ARG A 203 -49.66 20.82 -17.99
C ARG A 203 -50.24 21.47 -16.73
N ALA A 204 -50.34 22.80 -16.69
CA ALA A 204 -50.99 23.49 -15.57
C ALA A 204 -52.51 23.21 -15.51
N ALA A 205 -53.17 23.22 -16.67
CA ALA A 205 -54.61 22.98 -16.82
C ALA A 205 -55.01 21.52 -16.52
N GLU A 206 -54.08 20.58 -16.43
CA GLU A 206 -54.37 19.20 -16.04
C GLU A 206 -54.72 19.08 -14.56
N GLY A 207 -54.15 19.92 -13.70
CA GLY A 207 -54.47 19.95 -12.27
C GLY A 207 -55.88 20.45 -11.95
N LYS A 208 -56.56 21.13 -12.89
CA LYS A 208 -57.91 21.69 -12.67
C LYS A 208 -58.99 20.74 -13.18
N VAL A 209 -59.76 20.16 -12.25
CA VAL A 209 -60.86 19.23 -12.54
C VAL A 209 -62.11 19.98 -13.00
N ILE A 210 -62.64 19.61 -14.16
CA ILE A 210 -63.87 20.15 -14.76
C ILE A 210 -64.88 19.00 -14.90
N GLY A 211 -65.74 18.84 -13.89
CA GLY A 211 -66.74 17.77 -13.84
C GLY A 211 -66.11 16.38 -13.73
N GLN A 212 -66.23 15.57 -14.78
CA GLN A 212 -65.60 14.24 -14.92
C GLN A 212 -64.37 14.27 -15.84
N SER A 213 -63.78 15.45 -16.04
CA SER A 213 -62.65 15.71 -16.94
C SER A 213 -61.67 16.71 -16.32
N THR A 214 -60.66 17.14 -17.07
CA THR A 214 -59.71 18.19 -16.67
C THR A 214 -59.80 19.38 -17.64
N LEU A 215 -59.35 20.57 -17.21
CA LEU A 215 -59.30 21.74 -18.08
C LEU A 215 -58.37 21.48 -19.28
N ALA A 216 -57.26 20.74 -19.10
CA ALA A 216 -56.41 20.30 -20.21
C ALA A 216 -57.19 19.58 -21.32
N LYS A 217 -58.10 18.66 -20.97
CA LYS A 217 -58.95 17.95 -21.95
C LYS A 217 -59.96 18.88 -22.63
N GLN A 218 -60.48 19.88 -21.91
CA GLN A 218 -61.34 20.93 -22.49
C GLN A 218 -60.54 21.83 -23.44
N VAL A 219 -59.27 22.14 -23.13
CA VAL A 219 -58.38 22.92 -23.99
C VAL A 219 -58.05 22.18 -25.27
N VAL A 220 -57.79 20.86 -25.21
CA VAL A 220 -57.63 20.03 -26.42
C VAL A 220 -58.89 20.07 -27.31
N ALA A 221 -60.09 19.93 -26.71
CA ALA A 221 -61.36 20.04 -27.45
C ALA A 221 -61.61 21.44 -28.06
N PHE A 222 -61.23 22.50 -27.33
CA PHE A 222 -61.24 23.88 -27.82
C PHE A 222 -60.27 24.07 -29.00
N LEU A 223 -59.04 23.57 -28.90
CA LEU A 223 -58.05 23.65 -29.98
C LEU A 223 -58.54 22.96 -31.25
N PHE A 224 -59.19 21.80 -31.15
CA PHE A 224 -59.78 21.14 -32.31
C PHE A 224 -60.91 21.99 -32.92
N SER A 225 -61.82 22.50 -32.08
CA SER A 225 -62.92 23.39 -32.52
C SER A 225 -62.43 24.69 -33.18
N LEU A 226 -61.26 25.17 -32.79
CA LEU A 226 -60.59 26.36 -33.34
C LEU A 226 -59.82 26.05 -34.64
N MET A 227 -59.14 24.90 -34.71
CA MET A 227 -58.46 24.44 -35.93
C MET A 227 -59.46 24.12 -37.05
N ASP A 228 -60.58 23.47 -36.73
CA ASP A 228 -61.67 23.20 -37.67
C ASP A 228 -62.31 24.52 -38.18
N LEU A 229 -62.44 25.54 -37.32
CA LEU A 229 -62.89 26.87 -37.73
C LEU A 229 -61.87 27.55 -38.66
N ALA A 230 -60.59 27.57 -38.30
CA ALA A 230 -59.55 28.15 -39.14
C ALA A 230 -59.51 27.45 -40.52
N ALA A 231 -59.76 26.15 -40.57
CA ALA A 231 -59.85 25.38 -41.81
C ALA A 231 -61.10 25.72 -42.64
N SER A 232 -62.24 26.07 -42.02
CA SER A 232 -63.48 26.39 -42.73
C SER A 232 -63.56 27.84 -43.25
N VAL A 233 -62.80 28.78 -42.68
CA VAL A 233 -62.82 30.21 -43.08
C VAL A 233 -61.46 30.76 -43.52
N ASN A 234 -61.44 31.64 -44.52
CA ASN A 234 -60.22 32.21 -45.09
C ASN A 234 -59.67 33.43 -44.32
N ASN A 235 -60.45 33.96 -43.37
CA ASN A 235 -60.15 35.17 -42.58
C ASN A 235 -59.62 34.87 -41.17
N LEU A 236 -59.46 33.60 -40.78
CA LEU A 236 -58.85 33.19 -39.51
C LEU A 236 -57.53 32.43 -39.75
N ILE A 237 -56.53 32.70 -38.93
CA ILE A 237 -55.33 31.89 -38.76
C ILE A 237 -55.05 31.60 -37.29
N LEU A 238 -54.61 30.38 -37.02
CA LEU A 238 -53.97 29.98 -35.77
C LEU A 238 -52.45 29.82 -35.99
N VAL A 239 -51.63 30.62 -35.30
CA VAL A 239 -50.20 30.41 -35.14
C VAL A 239 -49.96 29.84 -33.74
N TYR A 240 -49.18 28.77 -33.60
CA TYR A 240 -48.83 28.26 -32.26
C TYR A 240 -47.42 27.67 -32.18
N SER A 241 -46.90 27.66 -30.95
CA SER A 241 -45.54 27.29 -30.62
C SER A 241 -45.54 26.16 -29.57
N LEU A 242 -44.65 25.19 -29.77
CA LEU A 242 -44.41 24.09 -28.81
C LEU A 242 -43.00 24.21 -28.22
N ALA A 243 -42.86 23.85 -26.94
CA ALA A 243 -41.57 23.70 -26.27
C ALA A 243 -40.70 22.65 -27.00
N SER A 244 -39.37 22.73 -26.84
CA SER A 244 -38.46 21.79 -27.51
C SER A 244 -38.39 20.48 -26.73
N ALA A 245 -38.18 19.36 -27.43
CA ALA A 245 -37.97 18.05 -26.77
C ALA A 245 -36.67 17.97 -25.95
N SER A 246 -35.87 19.04 -25.94
CA SER A 246 -34.65 19.19 -25.12
C SER A 246 -34.85 20.03 -23.86
N ASP A 247 -36.05 20.54 -23.60
CA ASP A 247 -36.39 21.17 -22.33
C ASP A 247 -36.63 20.09 -21.25
N THR A 248 -36.19 20.34 -20.01
CA THR A 248 -35.86 19.32 -18.98
C THR A 248 -37.02 18.50 -18.38
N PHE A 249 -38.19 18.47 -19.03
CA PHE A 249 -39.41 17.77 -18.59
C PHE A 249 -40.12 17.07 -19.76
N SER A 250 -39.33 16.42 -20.63
CA SER A 250 -39.76 15.93 -21.95
C SER A 250 -40.66 14.68 -21.91
N GLU A 251 -40.49 13.78 -20.93
CA GLU A 251 -41.19 12.49 -20.91
C GLU A 251 -42.71 12.65 -20.75
N GLU A 252 -43.18 13.33 -19.70
CA GLU A 252 -44.62 13.61 -19.49
C GLU A 252 -45.23 14.53 -20.56
N THR A 253 -44.45 15.45 -21.14
CA THR A 253 -44.96 16.40 -22.13
C THR A 253 -45.07 15.81 -23.54
N THR A 254 -44.55 14.61 -23.79
CA THR A 254 -44.59 13.99 -25.11
C THR A 254 -46.02 13.56 -25.51
N GLU A 255 -46.78 12.93 -24.62
CA GLU A 255 -48.15 12.45 -24.93
C GLU A 255 -49.09 13.60 -25.34
N LEU A 256 -49.08 14.71 -24.59
CA LEU A 256 -49.87 15.91 -24.91
C LEU A 256 -49.46 16.54 -26.25
N ASN A 257 -48.17 16.56 -26.56
CA ASN A 257 -47.68 17.04 -27.86
C ASN A 257 -48.11 16.12 -29.01
N GLU A 258 -48.14 14.80 -28.81
CA GLU A 258 -48.64 13.84 -29.81
C GLU A 258 -50.15 13.98 -30.05
N VAL A 259 -50.96 14.18 -29.00
CA VAL A 259 -52.41 14.42 -29.13
C VAL A 259 -52.72 15.67 -29.96
N ILE A 260 -51.95 16.75 -29.81
CA ILE A 260 -52.09 17.95 -30.65
C ILE A 260 -51.68 17.63 -32.11
N ARG A 261 -50.48 17.05 -32.29
CA ARG A 261 -49.92 16.72 -33.62
C ARG A 261 -50.82 15.76 -34.42
N ALA A 262 -51.46 14.79 -33.78
CA ALA A 262 -52.32 13.80 -34.43
C ALA A 262 -53.62 14.39 -35.00
N SER A 263 -54.05 15.56 -34.51
CA SER A 263 -55.29 16.21 -34.91
C SER A 263 -55.10 17.27 -36.01
N ALA A 264 -53.93 17.91 -36.06
CA ALA A 264 -53.64 19.10 -36.89
C ALA A 264 -53.44 18.79 -38.40
N ARG A 265 -54.42 18.17 -39.05
CA ARG A 265 -54.34 17.61 -40.43
C ARG A 265 -54.16 18.62 -41.58
N GLN A 266 -54.27 19.93 -41.31
CA GLN A 266 -54.01 21.01 -42.27
C GLN A 266 -52.89 21.96 -41.82
N GLU A 267 -52.09 21.54 -40.82
CA GLU A 267 -50.97 22.30 -40.29
C GLU A 267 -49.86 22.50 -41.32
N ARG A 268 -49.21 23.66 -41.27
CA ARG A 268 -47.88 23.88 -41.86
C ARG A 268 -46.85 24.11 -40.77
N VAL A 269 -45.84 23.24 -40.71
CA VAL A 269 -44.63 23.48 -39.92
C VAL A 269 -43.78 24.55 -40.60
N LEU A 270 -43.34 25.55 -39.83
CA LEU A 270 -42.31 26.51 -40.23
C LEU A 270 -41.22 26.58 -39.17
N SER A 271 -39.99 26.85 -39.61
CA SER A 271 -38.85 27.11 -38.73
C SER A 271 -38.31 28.53 -38.93
N PRO A 272 -38.07 29.31 -37.86
CA PRO A 272 -37.68 30.73 -37.97
C PRO A 272 -36.39 31.00 -38.75
N SER A 273 -35.41 30.09 -38.73
CA SER A 273 -34.08 30.32 -39.34
C SER A 273 -33.33 29.02 -39.60
N THR A 274 -32.42 29.06 -40.58
CA THR A 274 -31.41 28.04 -40.89
C THR A 274 -30.05 28.36 -40.26
N ASP A 275 -29.18 27.36 -40.13
CA ASP A 275 -27.82 27.48 -39.56
C ASP A 275 -26.97 28.59 -40.20
N ILE A 276 -27.16 28.86 -41.50
CA ILE A 276 -26.41 29.88 -42.25
C ILE A 276 -26.88 31.30 -41.89
N GLU A 277 -28.15 31.47 -41.52
CA GLU A 277 -28.72 32.77 -41.19
C GLU A 277 -28.32 33.25 -39.78
N ILE A 278 -27.91 32.33 -38.90
CA ILE A 278 -27.45 32.63 -37.53
C ILE A 278 -26.32 33.66 -37.53
N TYR A 279 -25.36 33.58 -38.47
CA TYR A 279 -24.28 34.56 -38.61
C TYR A 279 -24.83 35.99 -38.78
N ASN A 280 -25.83 36.15 -39.66
CA ASN A 280 -26.43 37.43 -39.97
C ASN A 280 -27.35 37.93 -38.85
N ILE A 281 -28.08 37.04 -38.17
CA ILE A 281 -28.87 37.38 -36.98
C ILE A 281 -27.97 37.95 -35.87
N VAL A 282 -26.85 37.28 -35.58
CA VAL A 282 -25.90 37.72 -34.55
C VAL A 282 -25.24 39.05 -34.93
N LYS A 283 -24.81 39.18 -36.20
CA LYS A 283 -24.28 40.43 -36.75
C LYS A 283 -25.26 41.59 -36.59
N GLN A 284 -26.52 41.42 -37.00
CA GLN A 284 -27.58 42.42 -36.90
C GLN A 284 -27.89 42.81 -35.44
N ARG A 285 -27.83 41.85 -34.51
CA ARG A 285 -28.13 42.07 -33.07
C ARG A 285 -26.99 42.72 -32.30
N LEU A 286 -25.72 42.51 -32.68
CA LEU A 286 -24.56 43.04 -31.93
C LEU A 286 -24.01 44.35 -32.51
N PHE A 287 -24.07 44.54 -33.83
CA PHE A 287 -23.50 45.68 -34.53
C PHE A 287 -24.57 46.58 -35.16
N GLU A 288 -24.30 47.87 -35.17
CA GLU A 288 -25.05 48.89 -35.89
C GLU A 288 -24.58 48.96 -37.35
N SER A 289 -23.26 48.88 -37.56
CA SER A 289 -22.66 48.76 -38.89
C SER A 289 -21.43 47.85 -38.89
N VAL A 290 -21.17 47.22 -40.04
CA VAL A 290 -20.02 46.37 -40.32
C VAL A 290 -19.63 46.59 -41.78
N SER A 291 -18.37 46.94 -42.04
CA SER A 291 -17.87 47.18 -43.39
C SER A 291 -17.96 45.93 -44.26
N ALA A 292 -18.79 45.99 -45.30
CA ALA A 292 -18.86 44.95 -46.32
C ALA A 292 -17.50 44.75 -47.01
N LYS A 293 -16.73 45.83 -47.23
CA LYS A 293 -15.43 45.73 -47.87
C LYS A 293 -14.39 45.01 -47.00
N ALA A 294 -14.39 45.28 -45.70
CA ALA A 294 -13.52 44.55 -44.76
C ALA A 294 -13.86 43.06 -44.68
N SER A 295 -15.14 42.70 -44.83
CA SER A 295 -15.61 41.30 -44.92
C SER A 295 -15.09 40.59 -46.18
N GLU A 296 -15.14 41.23 -47.35
CA GLU A 296 -14.54 40.71 -48.59
C GLU A 296 -13.02 40.53 -48.47
N ASP A 297 -12.33 41.56 -47.97
CA ASP A 297 -10.87 41.58 -47.92
C ASP A 297 -10.35 40.56 -46.89
N ALA A 298 -11.04 40.40 -45.75
CA ALA A 298 -10.75 39.35 -44.79
C ALA A 298 -10.95 37.95 -45.41
N ALA A 299 -12.06 37.70 -46.11
CA ALA A 299 -12.28 36.42 -46.78
C ALA A 299 -11.18 36.09 -47.82
N SER A 300 -10.71 37.09 -48.57
CA SER A 300 -9.63 36.93 -49.55
C SER A 300 -8.25 36.65 -48.91
N GLU A 301 -7.87 37.44 -47.90
CA GLU A 301 -6.55 37.34 -47.25
C GLU A 301 -6.43 36.06 -46.39
N TYR A 302 -7.50 35.65 -45.70
CA TYR A 302 -7.52 34.39 -44.94
C TYR A 302 -7.46 33.18 -45.88
N LEU A 303 -8.25 33.16 -46.97
CA LEU A 303 -8.17 32.10 -47.98
C LEU A 303 -6.77 31.98 -48.60
N SER A 304 -6.12 33.12 -48.87
CA SER A 304 -4.74 33.18 -49.35
C SER A 304 -3.75 32.64 -48.31
N SER A 305 -3.92 33.01 -47.04
CA SER A 305 -3.11 32.53 -45.92
C SER A 305 -3.25 31.01 -45.71
N TYR A 306 -4.46 30.47 -45.81
CA TYR A 306 -4.71 29.02 -45.70
C TYR A 306 -4.09 28.24 -46.87
N ARG A 307 -4.14 28.79 -48.08
CA ARG A 307 -3.51 28.20 -49.28
C ARG A 307 -1.99 28.21 -49.19
N ALA A 308 -1.39 29.30 -48.70
CA ALA A 308 0.05 29.40 -48.47
C ALA A 308 0.54 28.52 -47.30
N SER A 309 -0.30 28.27 -46.29
CA SER A 309 0.06 27.48 -45.11
C SER A 309 0.38 26.02 -45.44
N ARG A 310 1.56 25.57 -45.00
CA ARG A 310 2.02 24.17 -45.03
C ARG A 310 1.66 23.38 -43.76
N ILE A 311 1.02 24.02 -42.78
CA ILE A 311 0.60 23.36 -41.53
C ILE A 311 -0.64 22.50 -41.80
N ASN A 312 -0.79 21.41 -41.05
CA ASN A 312 -2.00 20.57 -41.06
C ASN A 312 -3.24 21.40 -40.67
N LEU A 313 -4.20 21.49 -41.61
CA LEU A 313 -5.47 22.20 -41.50
C LEU A 313 -6.60 21.28 -42.01
N PRO A 314 -7.85 21.45 -41.57
CA PRO A 314 -8.97 20.62 -41.99
C PRO A 314 -9.26 20.73 -43.50
N ASP A 315 -9.81 19.66 -44.09
CA ASP A 315 -10.25 19.67 -45.48
C ASP A 315 -11.32 20.74 -45.74
N GLY A 316 -11.39 21.25 -46.97
CA GLY A 316 -12.36 22.27 -47.38
C GLY A 316 -12.05 23.72 -46.93
N CYS A 317 -11.19 23.94 -45.93
CA CYS A 317 -10.88 25.32 -45.48
C CYS A 317 -10.18 26.16 -46.57
N LYS A 318 -9.55 25.53 -47.56
CA LYS A 318 -8.81 26.17 -48.67
C LYS A 318 -9.70 26.48 -49.89
N ASP A 319 -11.00 26.25 -49.79
CA ASP A 319 -11.96 26.37 -50.90
C ASP A 319 -12.90 27.58 -50.78
N ALA A 320 -13.50 27.96 -51.91
CA ALA A 320 -14.39 29.14 -51.98
C ALA A 320 -15.58 29.11 -50.99
N PRO A 321 -16.23 27.97 -50.67
CA PRO A 321 -17.29 27.94 -49.67
C PRO A 321 -16.85 28.40 -48.27
N TYR A 322 -15.59 28.13 -47.87
CA TYR A 322 -15.08 28.58 -46.57
C TYR A 322 -14.76 30.08 -46.57
N ALA A 323 -14.28 30.63 -47.69
CA ALA A 323 -14.15 32.08 -47.86
C ALA A 323 -15.51 32.80 -47.78
N ASN A 324 -16.55 32.24 -48.41
CA ASN A 324 -17.92 32.75 -48.29
C ASN A 324 -18.44 32.68 -46.85
N ALA A 325 -18.05 31.66 -46.08
CA ALA A 325 -18.36 31.57 -44.65
C ALA A 325 -17.68 32.67 -43.84
N ILE A 326 -16.38 32.96 -44.08
CA ILE A 326 -15.66 34.09 -43.46
C ILE A 326 -16.35 35.42 -43.75
N ALA A 327 -16.69 35.68 -45.02
CA ALA A 327 -17.38 36.92 -45.40
C ALA A 327 -18.72 37.07 -44.67
N SER A 328 -19.48 35.98 -44.55
CA SER A 328 -20.78 35.94 -43.87
C SER A 328 -20.68 36.07 -42.35
N SER A 329 -19.63 35.51 -41.73
CA SER A 329 -19.42 35.53 -40.27
C SER A 329 -18.71 36.77 -39.76
N TYR A 330 -18.05 37.54 -40.64
CA TYR A 330 -17.33 38.77 -40.27
C TYR A 330 -18.23 39.75 -39.48
N PRO A 331 -17.81 40.22 -38.27
CA PRO A 331 -16.42 40.27 -37.78
C PRO A 331 -15.93 39.09 -36.90
N PHE A 332 -16.56 37.92 -36.93
CA PHE A 332 -16.11 36.73 -36.18
C PHE A 332 -15.58 35.62 -37.10
N HIS A 333 -14.61 34.85 -36.61
CA HIS A 333 -14.06 33.68 -37.29
C HIS A 333 -15.10 32.53 -37.37
N PRO A 334 -15.22 31.79 -38.49
CA PRO A 334 -16.19 30.70 -38.61
C PRO A 334 -16.07 29.64 -37.51
N GLU A 335 -14.85 29.23 -37.13
CA GLU A 335 -14.67 28.26 -36.04
C GLU A 335 -15.12 28.75 -34.66
N LEU A 336 -15.08 30.06 -34.39
CA LEU A 336 -15.63 30.61 -33.15
C LEU A 336 -17.16 30.43 -33.11
N PHE A 337 -17.85 30.73 -34.22
CA PHE A 337 -19.28 30.45 -34.30
C PHE A 337 -19.57 28.96 -34.26
N SER A 338 -18.84 28.13 -35.01
CA SER A 338 -18.97 26.67 -35.05
C SER A 338 -18.87 26.06 -33.64
N LEU A 339 -17.91 26.54 -32.83
CA LEU A 339 -17.76 26.21 -31.42
C LEU A 339 -19.00 26.59 -30.60
N LEU A 340 -19.49 27.84 -30.70
CA LEU A 340 -20.64 28.27 -29.93
C LEU A 340 -21.94 27.56 -30.35
N THR A 341 -22.19 27.40 -31.65
CA THR A 341 -23.48 26.92 -32.18
C THR A 341 -23.59 25.41 -32.30
N LYS A 342 -22.50 24.68 -32.57
CA LYS A 342 -22.56 23.21 -32.70
C LYS A 342 -22.11 22.48 -31.44
N LYS A 343 -21.22 23.10 -30.66
CA LYS A 343 -20.55 22.44 -29.55
C LYS A 343 -21.00 22.95 -28.18
N ILE A 344 -20.78 24.21 -27.84
CA ILE A 344 -21.20 24.75 -26.53
C ILE A 344 -22.74 24.76 -26.41
N ALA A 345 -23.48 24.93 -27.52
CA ALA A 345 -24.92 24.73 -27.59
C ALA A 345 -25.42 23.29 -27.33
N SER A 346 -24.54 22.29 -27.20
CA SER A 346 -24.91 20.95 -26.71
C SER A 346 -25.00 20.87 -25.18
N ILE A 347 -24.60 21.93 -24.46
CA ILE A 347 -24.70 22.05 -23.00
C ILE A 347 -26.10 22.63 -22.68
N PRO A 348 -26.98 21.92 -21.95
CA PRO A 348 -28.34 22.39 -21.66
C PRO A 348 -28.37 23.78 -21.01
N GLU A 349 -27.48 24.01 -20.05
CA GLU A 349 -27.36 25.22 -19.24
C GLU A 349 -27.01 26.48 -20.05
N PHE A 350 -26.41 26.29 -21.24
CA PHE A 350 -25.97 27.40 -22.09
C PHE A 350 -27.10 28.09 -22.85
N GLN A 351 -28.30 27.49 -22.94
CA GLN A 351 -29.46 28.11 -23.63
C GLN A 351 -29.18 28.43 -25.13
N ARG A 352 -28.38 27.60 -25.80
CA ARG A 352 -28.03 27.64 -27.24
C ARG A 352 -27.79 29.06 -27.78
N THR A 353 -28.70 29.58 -28.61
CA THR A 353 -28.61 30.87 -29.30
C THR A 353 -28.52 32.04 -28.33
N ARG A 354 -29.26 31.98 -27.21
CA ARG A 354 -29.33 33.04 -26.20
C ARG A 354 -28.03 33.15 -25.40
N GLY A 355 -27.43 32.01 -25.06
CA GLY A 355 -26.07 31.96 -24.51
C GLY A 355 -25.05 32.53 -25.49
N ALA A 356 -25.03 32.03 -26.73
CA ALA A 356 -24.09 32.47 -27.76
C ALA A 356 -24.17 33.99 -28.02
N LEU A 357 -25.38 34.55 -28.18
CA LEU A 357 -25.59 36.00 -28.36
C LEU A 357 -25.05 36.81 -27.18
N ARG A 358 -25.42 36.44 -25.95
CA ARG A 358 -25.06 37.19 -24.73
C ARG A 358 -23.56 37.09 -24.42
N LEU A 359 -22.98 35.90 -24.59
CA LEU A 359 -21.54 35.67 -24.44
C LEU A 359 -20.73 36.45 -25.50
N LEU A 360 -21.15 36.45 -26.77
CA LEU A 360 -20.52 37.27 -27.80
C LEU A 360 -20.69 38.78 -27.52
N ALA A 361 -21.85 39.22 -27.02
CA ALA A 361 -22.05 40.61 -26.59
C ALA A 361 -21.08 41.02 -25.47
N MET A 362 -20.84 40.14 -24.49
CA MET A 362 -19.87 40.36 -23.42
C MET A 362 -18.43 40.44 -23.95
N VAL A 363 -18.05 39.59 -24.91
CA VAL A 363 -16.73 39.62 -25.56
C VAL A 363 -16.54 40.87 -26.44
N VAL A 364 -17.53 41.23 -27.26
CA VAL A 364 -17.50 42.47 -28.06
C VAL A 364 -17.39 43.70 -27.16
N ARG A 365 -18.17 43.77 -26.07
CA ARG A 365 -18.04 44.84 -25.08
C ARG A 365 -16.63 44.89 -24.48
N TYR A 366 -16.10 43.76 -24.02
CA TYR A 366 -14.75 43.69 -23.44
C TYR A 366 -13.68 44.21 -24.42
N LEU A 367 -13.75 43.80 -25.69
CA LEU A 367 -12.77 44.21 -26.72
C LEU A 367 -12.84 45.72 -27.00
N TRP A 368 -14.03 46.32 -27.10
CA TRP A 368 -14.16 47.77 -27.28
C TRP A 368 -13.84 48.59 -26.01
N GLN A 369 -13.88 47.98 -24.83
CA GLN A 369 -13.41 48.59 -23.58
C GLN A 369 -11.89 48.43 -23.37
N ASN A 370 -11.26 47.46 -24.03
CA ASN A 370 -9.83 47.16 -23.92
C ASN A 370 -9.21 46.98 -25.34
N PRO A 371 -9.24 48.02 -26.19
CA PRO A 371 -8.79 47.91 -27.57
C PRO A 371 -7.27 47.67 -27.66
N THR A 372 -6.89 46.60 -28.35
CA THR A 372 -5.50 46.33 -28.75
C THR A 372 -5.24 46.90 -30.14
N GLU A 373 -3.99 47.23 -30.47
CA GLU A 373 -3.62 47.93 -31.71
C GLU A 373 -4.13 47.27 -33.01
N TRP A 374 -4.25 45.94 -33.04
CA TRP A 374 -4.69 45.23 -34.25
C TRP A 374 -5.41 43.90 -33.94
N ILE A 375 -6.70 43.82 -34.31
CA ILE A 375 -7.49 42.57 -34.38
C ILE A 375 -8.22 42.59 -35.72
N PRO A 376 -7.82 41.80 -36.73
CA PRO A 376 -8.49 41.81 -38.04
C PRO A 376 -9.86 41.12 -38.02
N MET A 377 -10.05 40.13 -37.14
CA MET A 377 -11.30 39.40 -36.94
C MET A 377 -11.32 38.74 -35.54
N ILE A 378 -12.50 38.53 -34.95
CA ILE A 378 -12.64 37.95 -33.60
C ILE A 378 -12.53 36.42 -33.67
N HIS A 379 -11.40 35.89 -33.20
CA HIS A 379 -11.12 34.46 -33.01
C HIS A 379 -11.43 33.96 -31.58
N THR A 380 -11.48 32.65 -31.37
CA THR A 380 -11.72 31.99 -30.06
C THR A 380 -10.79 32.47 -28.95
N HIS A 381 -9.51 32.73 -29.24
CA HIS A 381 -8.52 33.18 -28.25
C HIS A 381 -8.76 34.60 -27.69
N HIS A 382 -9.59 35.42 -28.35
CA HIS A 382 -9.95 36.77 -27.89
C HIS A 382 -10.90 36.77 -26.68
N PHE A 383 -11.46 35.62 -26.32
CA PHE A 383 -12.31 35.50 -25.13
C PHE A 383 -11.46 35.78 -23.89
N PRO A 384 -11.83 36.74 -23.02
CA PRO A 384 -11.05 37.15 -21.85
C PRO A 384 -11.14 36.16 -20.68
N VAL A 385 -11.04 34.85 -20.95
CA VAL A 385 -11.07 33.79 -19.94
C VAL A 385 -9.94 34.03 -18.91
N GLY A 386 -10.31 34.05 -17.63
CA GLY A 386 -9.43 34.37 -16.50
C GLY A 386 -9.19 35.86 -16.27
N VAL A 387 -9.51 36.73 -17.23
CA VAL A 387 -9.30 38.19 -17.15
C VAL A 387 -10.59 38.93 -16.84
N ASP A 388 -11.65 38.72 -17.61
CA ASP A 388 -12.98 39.24 -17.28
C ASP A 388 -13.72 38.22 -16.42
N ALA A 389 -14.12 38.64 -15.22
CA ALA A 389 -14.82 37.79 -14.28
C ALA A 389 -16.17 37.30 -14.82
N LYS A 390 -16.94 38.15 -15.52
CA LYS A 390 -18.28 37.82 -15.99
C LYS A 390 -18.25 36.79 -17.12
N VAL A 391 -17.34 36.95 -18.09
CA VAL A 391 -17.09 35.96 -19.15
C VAL A 391 -16.55 34.66 -18.55
N THR A 392 -15.72 34.73 -17.50
CA THR A 392 -15.21 33.54 -16.82
C THR A 392 -16.33 32.78 -16.08
N ASP A 393 -17.18 33.49 -15.34
CA ASP A 393 -18.33 32.91 -14.62
C ASP A 393 -19.38 32.34 -15.58
N GLU A 394 -19.59 32.99 -16.73
CA GLU A 394 -20.44 32.52 -17.83
C GLU A 394 -19.97 31.17 -18.40
N LEU A 395 -18.65 30.96 -18.47
CA LEU A 395 -18.03 29.75 -19.01
C LEU A 395 -17.75 28.67 -17.95
N THR A 396 -17.95 28.95 -16.66
CA THR A 396 -17.74 27.97 -15.58
C THR A 396 -19.00 27.79 -14.73
N SER A 397 -19.34 28.80 -13.92
CA SER A 397 -20.35 28.71 -12.87
C SER A 397 -21.76 28.60 -13.46
N ARG A 398 -22.06 29.35 -14.53
CA ARG A 398 -23.36 29.29 -15.21
C ARG A 398 -23.59 27.97 -15.96
N LEU A 399 -22.51 27.34 -16.45
CA LEU A 399 -22.57 26.00 -17.07
C LEU A 399 -22.61 24.87 -16.04
N GLN A 400 -22.77 25.17 -14.74
CA GLN A 400 -22.67 24.22 -13.62
C GLN A 400 -21.33 23.46 -13.56
N ARG A 401 -20.25 24.05 -14.11
CA ARG A 401 -18.88 23.51 -14.09
C ARG A 401 -17.92 24.41 -13.29
N PRO A 402 -18.13 24.61 -11.97
CA PRO A 402 -17.25 25.48 -11.16
C PRO A 402 -15.80 24.96 -11.10
N LEU A 403 -15.58 23.65 -11.20
CA LEU A 403 -14.24 23.04 -11.23
C LEU A 403 -13.42 23.42 -12.47
N MET A 404 -14.06 23.90 -13.56
CA MET A 404 -13.36 24.46 -14.72
C MET A 404 -12.65 25.80 -14.41
N ARG A 405 -12.77 26.37 -13.20
CA ARG A 405 -11.93 27.51 -12.76
C ARG A 405 -10.49 27.09 -12.45
N ASN A 406 -10.31 25.87 -11.96
CA ASN A 406 -9.00 25.33 -11.56
C ASN A 406 -7.99 25.28 -12.73
N PRO A 407 -8.31 24.72 -13.93
CA PRO A 407 -7.44 24.82 -15.10
C PRO A 407 -7.17 26.26 -15.53
N ILE A 408 -8.14 27.18 -15.41
CA ILE A 408 -7.92 28.59 -15.75
C ILE A 408 -6.82 29.17 -14.87
N GLN A 409 -6.96 29.04 -13.55
CA GLN A 409 -6.02 29.63 -12.58
C GLN A 409 -4.64 28.97 -12.57
N ALA A 410 -4.55 27.66 -12.80
CA ALA A 410 -3.25 26.97 -12.84
C ALA A 410 -2.51 27.14 -14.18
N ASP A 411 -3.23 27.05 -15.30
CA ASP A 411 -2.61 26.81 -16.61
C ASP A 411 -2.81 27.94 -17.62
N ILE A 412 -3.89 28.72 -17.53
CA ILE A 412 -4.29 29.69 -18.57
C ILE A 412 -3.99 31.13 -18.17
N TYR A 413 -4.58 31.60 -17.07
CA TYR A 413 -4.43 32.96 -16.58
C TYR A 413 -4.82 33.09 -15.11
N ASN A 414 -3.93 33.66 -14.31
CA ASN A 414 -4.17 34.07 -12.94
C ASN A 414 -3.79 35.54 -12.74
N SER A 415 -4.60 36.26 -11.98
CA SER A 415 -4.40 37.68 -11.62
C SER A 415 -3.78 37.89 -10.24
N SER A 416 -3.67 36.85 -9.39
CA SER A 416 -3.14 36.99 -8.03
C SER A 416 -2.42 35.74 -7.52
N GLY A 417 -1.20 35.92 -6.99
CA GLY A 417 -0.34 34.82 -6.56
C GLY A 417 0.60 34.34 -7.67
N ARG A 418 0.70 33.03 -7.87
CA ARG A 418 1.53 32.40 -8.91
C ARG A 418 0.94 32.64 -10.30
N GLU A 419 1.75 33.10 -11.25
CA GLU A 419 1.38 33.18 -12.67
C GLU A 419 1.04 31.78 -13.22
N ALA A 420 -0.03 31.70 -14.02
CA ALA A 420 -0.42 30.47 -14.69
C ALA A 420 0.60 30.07 -15.76
N TYR A 421 0.73 28.77 -16.07
CA TYR A 421 1.79 28.27 -16.95
C TYR A 421 1.82 28.90 -18.35
N ALA A 422 0.67 29.26 -18.93
CA ALA A 422 0.62 30.01 -20.19
C ALA A 422 1.22 31.42 -20.08
N GLN A 423 0.93 32.18 -19.00
CA GLN A 423 1.54 33.50 -18.75
C GLN A 423 3.06 33.39 -18.62
N VAL A 424 3.55 32.41 -17.85
CA VAL A 424 5.00 32.16 -17.66
C VAL A 424 5.69 31.83 -18.98
N GLN A 425 5.02 31.09 -19.88
CA GLN A 425 5.55 30.85 -21.23
C GLN A 425 5.47 32.09 -22.13
N ASP A 426 4.40 32.87 -22.04
CA ASP A 426 4.18 34.08 -22.85
C ASP A 426 5.22 35.18 -22.61
N GLN A 427 5.86 35.23 -21.43
CA GLN A 427 7.02 36.09 -21.19
C GLN A 427 8.09 35.96 -22.31
N GLN A 428 8.30 34.74 -22.84
CA GLN A 428 9.27 34.49 -23.92
C GLN A 428 8.79 35.00 -25.29
N TRP A 429 7.49 35.00 -25.55
CA TRP A 429 6.91 35.53 -26.78
C TRP A 429 6.85 37.07 -26.77
N LEU A 430 6.43 37.65 -25.64
CA LEU A 430 6.31 39.10 -25.46
C LEU A 430 7.66 39.80 -25.56
N VAL A 431 8.73 39.23 -24.97
CA VAL A 431 10.11 39.73 -25.13
C VAL A 431 10.61 39.66 -26.58
N ALA A 432 10.08 38.73 -27.38
CA ALA A 432 10.37 38.62 -28.82
C ALA A 432 9.46 39.51 -29.71
N GLY A 433 8.63 40.39 -29.12
CA GLY A 433 7.68 41.23 -29.86
C GLY A 433 6.55 40.44 -30.54
N LYS A 434 6.25 39.23 -30.06
CA LYS A 434 5.16 38.38 -30.54
C LYS A 434 3.95 38.45 -29.58
N PRO A 435 2.72 38.17 -30.04
CA PRO A 435 1.55 38.04 -29.17
C PRO A 435 1.69 36.93 -28.11
N ALA A 436 0.77 36.94 -27.13
CA ALA A 436 0.65 35.93 -26.07
C ALA A 436 0.12 34.58 -26.60
N PHE A 437 0.93 33.92 -27.43
CA PHE A 437 0.58 32.68 -28.15
C PHE A 437 0.24 31.50 -27.23
N SER A 438 0.82 31.39 -26.04
CA SER A 438 0.47 30.36 -25.06
C SER A 438 -0.91 30.59 -24.47
N THR A 439 -1.22 31.82 -24.07
CA THR A 439 -2.58 32.22 -23.65
C THR A 439 -3.59 31.98 -24.78
N TRP A 440 -3.22 32.25 -26.04
CA TRP A 440 -4.10 32.00 -27.18
C TRP A 440 -4.43 30.51 -27.36
N VAL A 441 -3.41 29.65 -27.41
CA VAL A 441 -3.59 28.18 -27.53
C VAL A 441 -4.39 27.64 -26.35
N ALA A 442 -4.04 28.04 -25.12
CA ALA A 442 -4.71 27.58 -23.91
C ALA A 442 -6.20 27.98 -23.88
N ARG A 443 -6.55 29.22 -24.24
CA ARG A 443 -7.95 29.67 -24.32
C ARG A 443 -8.77 28.93 -25.37
N THR A 444 -8.22 28.74 -26.57
CA THR A 444 -8.92 27.99 -27.62
C THR A 444 -9.16 26.52 -27.21
N ILE A 445 -8.16 25.86 -26.62
CA ILE A 445 -8.34 24.48 -26.09
C ILE A 445 -9.38 24.46 -24.96
N PHE A 446 -9.34 25.43 -24.04
CA PHE A 446 -10.29 25.51 -22.92
C PHE A 446 -11.73 25.64 -23.36
N LEU A 447 -12.06 26.56 -24.27
CA LEU A 447 -13.43 26.71 -24.77
C LEU A 447 -13.92 25.42 -25.45
N HIS A 448 -13.04 24.72 -26.18
CA HIS A 448 -13.36 23.40 -26.76
C HIS A 448 -13.43 22.27 -25.73
N SER A 449 -13.05 22.49 -24.47
CA SER A 449 -13.12 21.54 -23.35
C SER A 449 -14.39 21.71 -22.49
N LEU A 450 -15.22 22.72 -22.80
CA LEU A 450 -16.44 23.03 -22.04
C LEU A 450 -17.56 22.01 -22.22
N THR A 451 -17.54 21.19 -23.27
CA THR A 451 -18.41 20.00 -23.38
C THR A 451 -17.81 18.78 -22.70
N GLN A 452 -18.66 17.84 -22.30
CA GLN A 452 -18.26 16.56 -21.71
C GLN A 452 -18.24 15.42 -22.74
N GLY A 453 -17.69 14.26 -22.34
CA GLY A 453 -17.67 13.05 -23.16
C GLY A 453 -16.79 13.12 -24.41
N ILE A 454 -17.16 12.37 -25.44
CA ILE A 454 -16.38 12.18 -26.69
C ILE A 454 -16.14 13.50 -27.43
N SER A 455 -17.04 14.48 -27.27
CA SER A 455 -16.90 15.80 -27.89
C SER A 455 -15.82 16.68 -27.25
N SER A 456 -15.35 16.37 -26.04
CA SER A 456 -14.49 17.26 -25.25
C SER A 456 -13.06 17.35 -25.80
N GLY A 457 -12.58 18.58 -26.05
CA GLY A 457 -11.26 18.88 -26.62
C GLY A 457 -11.27 19.31 -28.09
N ILE A 458 -10.10 19.59 -28.64
CA ILE A 458 -9.90 20.06 -30.02
C ILE A 458 -8.79 19.26 -30.70
N ARG A 459 -8.98 18.88 -31.96
CA ARG A 459 -7.94 18.18 -32.73
C ARG A 459 -6.88 19.18 -33.22
N ARG A 460 -5.63 18.70 -33.38
CA ARG A 460 -4.49 19.47 -33.89
C ARG A 460 -4.82 20.39 -35.09
N ALA A 461 -5.50 19.87 -36.11
CA ALA A 461 -5.86 20.63 -37.32
C ALA A 461 -6.91 21.73 -37.06
N GLU A 462 -7.94 21.43 -36.27
CA GLU A 462 -8.99 22.37 -35.85
C GLU A 462 -8.42 23.51 -35.00
N LEU A 463 -7.45 23.19 -34.14
CA LEU A 463 -6.71 24.15 -33.32
C LEU A 463 -5.87 25.10 -34.19
N ASN A 464 -5.16 24.55 -35.18
CA ASN A 464 -4.40 25.36 -36.13
C ASN A 464 -5.33 26.31 -36.90
N LEU A 465 -6.47 25.82 -37.42
CA LEU A 465 -7.45 26.65 -38.14
C LEU A 465 -8.06 27.74 -37.24
N SER A 466 -8.36 27.43 -35.98
CA SER A 466 -8.93 28.38 -35.02
C SER A 466 -7.96 29.52 -34.63
N LEU A 467 -6.65 29.30 -34.79
CA LEU A 467 -5.58 30.23 -34.39
C LEU A 467 -4.92 30.95 -35.57
N LEU A 468 -5.07 30.46 -36.80
CA LEU A 468 -4.44 31.04 -37.99
C LEU A 468 -5.07 32.39 -38.34
N THR A 469 -4.47 33.46 -37.83
CA THR A 469 -4.83 34.84 -38.12
C THR A 469 -4.05 35.30 -39.35
N ALA A 470 -4.74 35.80 -40.38
CA ALA A 470 -4.09 36.26 -41.60
C ALA A 470 -3.10 37.40 -41.32
N GLY A 471 -1.87 37.28 -41.84
CA GLY A 471 -0.76 38.20 -41.55
C GLY A 471 0.10 37.83 -40.32
N LEU A 472 -0.27 36.81 -39.55
CA LEU A 472 0.58 36.25 -38.48
C LEU A 472 1.21 34.90 -38.87
N GLU A 473 2.40 34.67 -38.34
CA GLU A 473 3.11 33.40 -38.43
C GLU A 473 2.49 32.38 -37.48
N ILE A 474 1.98 31.27 -38.01
CA ILE A 474 1.22 30.25 -37.28
C ILE A 474 2.08 29.06 -36.76
N GLY A 475 3.40 29.10 -36.95
CA GLY A 475 4.32 28.02 -36.56
C GLY A 475 4.47 27.76 -35.06
N PHE A 476 3.92 28.63 -34.20
CA PHE A 476 4.05 28.53 -32.74
C PHE A 476 3.26 27.37 -32.12
N VAL A 477 2.20 26.87 -32.77
CA VAL A 477 1.17 26.05 -32.10
C VAL A 477 1.68 24.67 -31.64
N ASP A 478 2.73 24.12 -32.27
CA ASP A 478 3.37 22.86 -31.84
C ASP A 478 4.29 23.12 -30.63
N GLN A 479 5.24 24.05 -30.76
CA GLN A 479 6.15 24.47 -29.69
C GLN A 479 5.41 24.92 -28.41
N VAL A 480 4.27 25.60 -28.58
CA VAL A 480 3.39 25.97 -27.47
C VAL A 480 2.72 24.74 -26.85
N LEU A 481 2.11 23.88 -27.66
CA LEU A 481 1.38 22.73 -27.13
C LEU A 481 2.32 21.73 -26.43
N ASP A 482 3.52 21.47 -26.96
CA ASP A 482 4.50 20.58 -26.35
C ASP A 482 4.96 21.10 -24.98
N LYS A 483 5.32 22.39 -24.90
CA LYS A 483 5.79 23.02 -23.65
C LYS A 483 4.66 23.16 -22.62
N LEU A 484 3.43 23.49 -23.02
CA LEU A 484 2.29 23.45 -22.11
C LEU A 484 1.98 22.00 -21.68
N THR A 485 2.04 21.02 -22.59
CA THR A 485 1.74 19.61 -22.28
C THR A 485 2.71 19.03 -21.24
N SER A 486 3.97 19.49 -21.16
CA SER A 486 4.89 19.02 -20.11
C SER A 486 4.62 19.62 -18.73
N VAL A 487 4.15 20.87 -18.62
CA VAL A 487 4.04 21.58 -17.32
C VAL A 487 2.61 21.81 -16.80
N ALA A 488 1.67 22.18 -17.68
CA ALA A 488 0.33 22.62 -17.31
C ALA A 488 -0.49 21.49 -16.65
N TRP A 489 -0.95 21.65 -15.42
CA TRP A 489 -1.48 20.57 -14.58
C TRP A 489 -2.68 19.86 -15.19
N TYR A 490 -3.65 20.62 -15.71
CA TYR A 490 -4.97 20.13 -16.16
C TYR A 490 -5.03 19.88 -17.67
N LEU A 491 -4.01 20.31 -18.43
CA LEU A 491 -3.91 20.07 -19.86
C LEU A 491 -3.57 18.60 -20.16
N ASP A 492 -4.50 17.96 -20.88
CA ASP A 492 -4.43 16.62 -21.44
C ASP A 492 -4.27 16.72 -22.96
N ASN A 493 -3.24 16.10 -23.53
CA ASN A 493 -3.04 16.00 -24.97
C ASN A 493 -2.85 14.53 -25.31
N ASP A 494 -3.85 13.93 -25.96
CA ASP A 494 -3.89 12.50 -26.26
C ASP A 494 -2.91 12.16 -27.39
N PRO A 495 -1.85 11.34 -27.14
CA PRO A 495 -0.84 11.02 -28.15
C PRO A 495 -1.35 10.11 -29.28
N ILE A 496 -2.52 9.48 -29.13
CA ILE A 496 -3.14 8.63 -30.15
C ILE A 496 -4.11 9.45 -31.00
N THR A 497 -5.00 10.22 -30.37
CA THR A 497 -6.04 10.98 -31.10
C THR A 497 -5.65 12.40 -31.49
N SER A 498 -4.54 12.93 -30.94
CA SER A 498 -4.10 14.33 -31.09
C SER A 498 -5.20 15.34 -30.68
N ILE A 499 -6.00 14.97 -29.67
CA ILE A 499 -7.00 15.82 -29.04
C ILE A 499 -6.40 16.46 -27.80
N ALA A 500 -6.33 17.80 -27.79
CA ALA A 500 -5.96 18.59 -26.62
C ALA A 500 -7.22 19.06 -25.87
N ARG A 501 -7.22 18.97 -24.53
CA ARG A 501 -8.33 19.42 -23.66
C ARG A 501 -7.85 19.75 -22.25
N PHE A 502 -8.59 20.63 -21.57
CA PHE A 502 -8.48 20.83 -20.13
C PHE A 502 -9.46 19.92 -19.38
N LYS A 503 -8.98 19.32 -18.28
CA LYS A 503 -9.80 18.53 -17.35
C LYS A 503 -10.19 19.36 -16.13
N GLU A 504 -11.20 18.90 -15.39
CA GLU A 504 -11.56 19.47 -14.08
C GLU A 504 -10.62 19.01 -12.96
N GLU A 505 -10.01 17.83 -13.14
CA GLU A 505 -9.02 17.29 -12.21
C GLU A 505 -7.59 17.47 -12.76
N PRO A 506 -6.59 17.74 -11.91
CA PRO A 506 -5.20 17.89 -12.32
C PRO A 506 -4.57 16.54 -12.70
N SER A 507 -3.56 16.54 -13.56
CA SER A 507 -2.82 15.32 -13.92
C SER A 507 -1.93 14.87 -12.75
N ILE A 508 -2.30 13.75 -12.12
CA ILE A 508 -1.56 13.15 -10.99
C ILE A 508 -0.06 13.01 -11.28
N ASN A 509 0.33 12.67 -12.52
CA ASN A 509 1.74 12.54 -12.91
C ASN A 509 2.48 13.89 -12.83
N LYS A 510 1.83 15.01 -13.17
CA LYS A 510 2.41 16.36 -13.13
C LYS A 510 2.55 16.85 -11.68
N ILE A 511 1.54 16.65 -10.84
CA ILE A 511 1.60 16.95 -9.40
C ILE A 511 2.76 16.18 -8.73
N ILE A 512 2.88 14.88 -9.02
CA ILE A 512 3.99 14.05 -8.51
C ILE A 512 5.35 14.57 -9.01
N THR A 513 5.43 15.09 -10.23
CA THR A 513 6.69 15.60 -10.82
C THR A 513 7.12 16.90 -10.13
N GLU A 514 6.20 17.84 -9.89
CA GLU A 514 6.49 19.09 -9.17
C GLU A 514 6.86 18.84 -7.70
N GLU A 515 6.15 17.95 -7.01
CA GLU A 515 6.49 17.56 -5.62
C GLU A 515 7.81 16.78 -5.55
N LYS A 516 8.14 15.95 -6.56
CA LYS A 516 9.45 15.29 -6.72
C LYS A 516 10.58 16.30 -6.92
N GLU A 517 10.34 17.41 -7.60
CA GLU A 517 11.31 18.50 -7.73
C GLU A 517 11.60 19.17 -6.37
N GLN A 518 10.57 19.38 -5.55
CA GLN A 518 10.71 19.92 -4.18
C GLN A 518 11.43 18.97 -3.22
N VAL A 519 11.35 17.64 -3.40
CA VAL A 519 12.12 16.69 -2.58
C VAL A 519 13.62 16.78 -2.87
N GLY A 520 14.38 17.26 -1.90
CA GLY A 520 15.84 17.35 -1.95
C GLY A 520 16.54 15.99 -1.95
N ARG A 521 17.66 15.89 -2.68
CA ARG A 521 18.44 14.63 -2.81
C ARG A 521 18.97 14.07 -1.48
N ALA A 522 19.19 14.90 -0.46
CA ALA A 522 19.58 14.44 0.88
C ALA A 522 18.44 13.65 1.56
N GLN A 523 17.24 14.25 1.66
CA GLN A 523 16.04 13.61 2.22
C GLN A 523 15.71 12.27 1.53
N ALA A 524 15.94 12.18 0.21
CA ALA A 524 15.78 10.94 -0.55
C ALA A 524 16.81 9.86 -0.15
N LYS A 525 18.08 10.22 0.07
CA LYS A 525 19.12 9.30 0.55
C LYS A 525 18.82 8.75 1.93
N ASP A 526 18.29 9.55 2.84
CA ASP A 526 18.05 9.11 4.22
C ASP A 526 16.87 8.13 4.33
N ASP A 527 15.87 8.23 3.44
CA ASP A 527 14.86 7.18 3.24
C ASP A 527 15.49 5.89 2.68
N LEU A 528 16.42 6.00 1.72
CA LEU A 528 17.14 4.84 1.18
C LEU A 528 18.00 4.14 2.23
N ARG A 529 18.61 4.87 3.18
CA ARG A 529 19.33 4.30 4.34
C ARG A 529 18.39 3.49 5.23
N SER A 530 17.29 4.12 5.67
CA SER A 530 16.27 3.46 6.50
C SER A 530 15.66 2.22 5.83
N ARG A 531 15.46 2.27 4.50
CA ARG A 531 14.98 1.13 3.70
C ARG A 531 16.03 0.03 3.53
N ARG A 532 17.29 0.36 3.28
CA ARG A 532 18.41 -0.58 3.20
C ARG A 532 18.48 -1.42 4.48
N ASP A 533 18.45 -0.75 5.62
CA ASP A 533 18.60 -1.38 6.94
C ASP A 533 17.42 -2.31 7.25
N SER A 534 16.21 -1.93 6.83
CA SER A 534 15.02 -2.81 6.90
C SER A 534 15.05 -3.99 5.92
N ILE A 535 15.59 -3.82 4.71
CA ILE A 535 15.65 -4.86 3.66
C ILE A 535 16.69 -5.93 3.96
N PHE A 536 17.83 -5.52 4.55
CA PHE A 536 18.97 -6.38 4.88
C PHE A 536 19.09 -6.72 6.38
N ALA A 537 18.05 -6.43 7.17
CA ALA A 537 17.97 -6.68 8.61
C ALA A 537 18.45 -8.09 9.01
N SER A 538 19.03 -8.24 10.20
CA SER A 538 19.65 -9.49 10.66
C SER A 538 18.69 -10.70 10.59
N LYS A 539 19.08 -11.73 9.83
CA LYS A 539 18.38 -13.03 9.79
C LYS A 539 19.34 -14.22 9.70
N ALA A 540 20.08 -14.35 8.59
CA ALA A 540 21.12 -15.36 8.40
C ALA A 540 22.53 -14.84 8.74
N PHE A 541 22.69 -13.51 8.69
CA PHE A 541 23.92 -12.78 8.98
C PHE A 541 23.59 -11.58 9.89
N LYS A 542 24.49 -11.23 10.80
CA LYS A 542 24.40 -10.01 11.62
C LYS A 542 24.59 -8.80 10.71
N LEU A 543 23.56 -7.97 10.54
CA LEU A 543 23.70 -6.70 9.82
C LEU A 543 24.65 -5.77 10.59
N VAL A 544 25.59 -5.15 9.87
CA VAL A 544 26.43 -4.05 10.36
C VAL A 544 26.49 -2.98 9.26
N ILE A 545 26.41 -1.71 9.65
CA ILE A 545 26.68 -0.56 8.77
C ILE A 545 27.97 0.08 9.32
N PRO A 546 29.15 -0.25 8.78
CA PRO A 546 30.42 0.25 9.30
C PRO A 546 30.93 1.47 8.53
N ASP A 547 31.16 2.56 9.25
CA ASP A 547 31.88 3.73 8.73
C ASP A 547 33.40 3.53 8.89
N SER A 548 33.83 2.63 9.79
CA SER A 548 35.24 2.36 10.09
C SER A 548 35.54 0.87 10.37
N PRO A 549 36.82 0.46 10.39
CA PRO A 549 37.23 -0.87 10.86
C PRO A 549 36.94 -1.16 12.35
N ALA A 550 36.64 -0.13 13.16
CA ALA A 550 36.33 -0.30 14.58
C ALA A 550 34.90 -0.82 14.83
N ASP A 551 33.96 -0.48 13.96
CA ASP A 551 32.53 -0.83 14.09
C ASP A 551 32.25 -2.33 13.86
N VAL A 552 33.24 -3.06 13.35
CA VAL A 552 33.17 -4.51 13.08
C VAL A 552 34.05 -5.26 14.07
N ASP A 553 33.41 -5.92 15.03
CA ASP A 553 34.01 -6.82 16.03
C ASP A 553 35.00 -7.84 15.44
N ASP A 554 36.02 -8.29 16.19
CA ASP A 554 36.91 -9.38 15.76
C ASP A 554 36.64 -10.65 16.56
N VAL A 555 35.51 -11.28 16.24
CA VAL A 555 35.00 -12.53 16.82
C VAL A 555 34.72 -13.56 15.73
N ALA A 556 34.74 -14.84 16.07
CA ALA A 556 34.52 -15.93 15.11
C ALA A 556 33.07 -16.00 14.58
N ASP A 557 32.11 -15.73 15.45
CA ASP A 557 30.68 -15.88 15.21
C ASP A 557 29.93 -14.69 15.87
N PRO A 558 28.81 -14.20 15.29
CA PRO A 558 28.20 -14.63 14.04
C PRO A 558 28.91 -14.05 12.80
N ILE A 559 28.55 -14.56 11.62
CA ILE A 559 28.92 -13.98 10.31
C ILE A 559 28.30 -12.58 10.20
N ALA A 560 29.10 -11.58 9.85
CA ALA A 560 28.68 -10.19 9.71
C ALA A 560 28.46 -9.80 8.25
N LEU A 561 27.30 -9.22 7.94
CA LEU A 561 26.99 -8.58 6.67
C LEU A 561 27.18 -7.06 6.82
N CYS A 562 28.35 -6.60 6.38
CA CYS A 562 28.75 -5.21 6.35
C CYS A 562 28.15 -4.55 5.09
N VAL A 563 27.05 -3.81 5.22
CA VAL A 563 26.49 -3.05 4.10
C VAL A 563 27.06 -1.64 4.14
N ILE A 564 27.91 -1.32 3.17
CA ILE A 564 28.65 -0.04 3.13
C ILE A 564 27.72 1.08 2.65
N ASP A 565 27.77 2.27 3.25
CA ASP A 565 26.96 3.39 2.77
C ASP A 565 27.37 3.83 1.36
N PHE A 566 26.38 4.20 0.54
CA PHE A 566 26.58 4.59 -0.85
C PHE A 566 27.33 5.93 -1.01
N ASP A 567 27.47 6.72 0.04
CA ASP A 567 28.29 7.93 0.04
C ASP A 567 29.77 7.64 0.38
N GLU A 568 30.04 6.55 1.12
CA GLU A 568 31.41 6.10 1.43
C GLU A 568 32.01 5.25 0.30
N ALA A 569 31.23 4.34 -0.30
CA ALA A 569 31.72 3.52 -1.42
C ALA A 569 30.63 3.10 -2.42
N THR A 570 30.99 3.17 -3.71
CA THR A 570 30.21 2.58 -4.80
C THR A 570 31.11 1.80 -5.77
N VAL A 571 30.50 0.86 -6.49
CA VAL A 571 31.12 0.02 -7.52
C VAL A 571 30.38 0.25 -8.85
N SER A 572 31.06 0.12 -9.99
CA SER A 572 30.48 0.34 -11.31
C SER A 572 30.39 -0.94 -12.16
N SER A 573 31.42 -1.80 -12.10
CA SER A 573 31.56 -3.02 -12.89
C SER A 573 31.65 -4.27 -12.00
N SER A 574 31.27 -5.43 -12.55
CA SER A 574 31.48 -6.75 -11.92
C SER A 574 32.93 -7.25 -11.94
N GLN A 575 33.88 -6.40 -12.36
CA GLN A 575 35.32 -6.64 -12.34
C GLN A 575 36.09 -5.65 -11.44
N ASP A 576 35.40 -4.70 -10.80
CA ASP A 576 36.05 -3.74 -9.91
C ASP A 576 36.60 -4.44 -8.65
N SER A 577 37.76 -3.98 -8.16
CA SER A 577 38.28 -4.44 -6.88
C SER A 577 37.40 -3.96 -5.71
N ALA A 578 37.57 -4.58 -4.54
CA ALA A 578 36.96 -4.07 -3.31
C ALA A 578 37.34 -2.59 -3.08
N PRO A 579 36.39 -1.72 -2.68
CA PRO A 579 36.70 -0.35 -2.28
C PRO A 579 37.69 -0.26 -1.12
N TYR A 580 38.43 0.84 -1.01
CA TYR A 580 39.46 1.01 0.02
C TYR A 580 38.93 0.80 1.45
N LEU A 581 37.77 1.35 1.79
CA LEU A 581 37.11 1.15 3.09
C LEU A 581 36.80 -0.34 3.35
N VAL A 582 36.33 -1.09 2.33
CA VAL A 582 36.11 -2.54 2.43
C VAL A 582 37.42 -3.28 2.69
N GLU A 583 38.51 -2.91 2.02
CA GLU A 583 39.83 -3.51 2.26
C GLU A 583 40.38 -3.18 3.65
N GLN A 584 40.15 -1.98 4.18
CA GLN A 584 40.51 -1.60 5.55
C GLN A 584 39.70 -2.40 6.58
N ILE A 585 38.37 -2.44 6.45
CA ILE A 585 37.51 -3.20 7.38
C ILE A 585 37.84 -4.70 7.32
N PHE A 586 38.15 -5.25 6.15
CA PHE A 586 38.53 -6.65 5.99
C PHE A 586 39.86 -7.00 6.65
N ASN A 587 40.85 -6.09 6.66
CA ASN A 587 42.19 -6.38 7.17
C ASN A 587 42.47 -5.84 8.58
N ASN A 588 41.69 -4.88 9.09
CA ASN A 588 41.95 -4.18 10.35
C ASN A 588 40.73 -4.18 11.28
N THR A 589 40.96 -3.99 12.58
CA THR A 589 39.93 -3.92 13.63
C THR A 589 40.35 -3.00 14.79
N GLY A 590 39.36 -2.33 15.38
CA GLY A 590 39.50 -1.38 16.49
C GLY A 590 40.19 -0.07 16.12
N GLU A 591 40.07 0.94 16.98
CA GLU A 591 40.61 2.30 16.77
C GLU A 591 42.12 2.32 16.47
N SER A 592 42.88 1.40 17.07
CA SER A 592 44.33 1.28 16.86
C SER A 592 44.73 0.54 15.56
N GLY A 593 43.76 0.16 14.71
CA GLY A 593 44.01 -0.45 13.40
C GLY A 593 44.70 -1.83 13.45
N LYS A 594 44.46 -2.63 14.49
CA LYS A 594 45.09 -3.97 14.66
C LYS A 594 44.71 -4.89 13.51
N PHE A 595 45.59 -5.81 13.11
CA PHE A 595 45.24 -6.80 12.07
C PHE A 595 44.08 -7.69 12.51
N ARG A 596 43.10 -7.88 11.62
CA ARG A 596 41.90 -8.67 11.86
C ARG A 596 42.17 -10.17 11.76
N THR A 597 41.72 -10.91 12.76
CA THR A 597 41.89 -12.37 12.88
C THR A 597 40.81 -13.11 12.12
N PHE A 598 39.54 -12.77 12.35
CA PHE A 598 38.38 -13.52 11.88
C PHE A 598 37.84 -12.99 10.55
N ARG A 599 38.70 -13.02 9.51
CA ARG A 599 38.40 -12.46 8.18
C ARG A 599 37.43 -13.31 7.37
N ASN A 600 37.38 -14.62 7.57
CA ASN A 600 36.53 -15.53 6.78
C ASN A 600 35.03 -15.48 7.15
N ARG A 601 34.62 -14.63 8.12
CA ARG A 601 33.22 -14.43 8.53
C ARG A 601 32.65 -13.05 8.19
N LEU A 602 33.34 -12.27 7.34
CA LEU A 602 32.86 -10.97 6.85
C LEU A 602 32.30 -11.08 5.43
N LEU A 603 31.11 -10.54 5.23
CA LEU A 603 30.48 -10.31 3.93
C LEU A 603 30.33 -8.80 3.74
N PHE A 604 30.64 -8.29 2.55
CA PHE A 604 30.47 -6.86 2.24
C PHE A 604 29.48 -6.68 1.10
N LEU A 605 28.53 -5.77 1.26
CA LEU A 605 27.55 -5.43 0.23
C LEU A 605 27.66 -3.95 -0.12
N VAL A 606 27.91 -3.67 -1.40
CA VAL A 606 28.23 -2.33 -1.90
C VAL A 606 27.22 -1.91 -2.97
N ALA A 607 26.91 -0.62 -3.02
CA ALA A 607 25.99 -0.02 -3.97
C ALA A 607 26.60 0.09 -5.39
N ASN A 608 25.80 -0.20 -6.42
CA ASN A 608 26.13 0.09 -7.81
C ASN A 608 25.90 1.58 -8.11
N LYS A 609 26.92 2.27 -8.64
CA LYS A 609 26.90 3.72 -8.88
C LYS A 609 25.85 4.18 -9.90
N GLN A 610 25.52 3.35 -10.89
CA GLN A 610 24.55 3.70 -11.94
C GLN A 610 23.10 3.48 -11.48
N GLU A 611 22.81 2.36 -10.81
CA GLU A 611 21.48 2.10 -10.24
C GLU A 611 21.18 3.04 -9.05
N LEU A 612 22.19 3.54 -8.34
CA LEU A 612 22.02 4.50 -7.24
C LEU A 612 21.32 5.79 -7.68
N GLU A 613 21.75 6.42 -8.77
CA GLU A 613 21.14 7.68 -9.26
C GLU A 613 19.67 7.49 -9.62
N ARG A 614 19.35 6.43 -10.35
CA ARG A 614 17.98 6.01 -10.66
C ARG A 614 17.16 5.75 -9.39
N THR A 615 17.77 5.16 -8.38
CA THR A 615 17.12 4.83 -7.10
C THR A 615 16.89 6.07 -6.24
N ILE A 616 17.78 7.07 -6.29
CA ILE A 616 17.57 8.39 -5.68
C ILE A 616 16.37 9.10 -6.33
N ASP A 617 16.27 9.14 -7.65
CA ASP A 617 15.11 9.79 -8.30
C ASP A 617 13.79 9.01 -8.09
N LEU A 618 13.83 7.68 -7.95
CA LEU A 618 12.66 6.91 -7.49
C LEU A 618 12.29 7.20 -6.03
N ALA A 619 13.27 7.41 -5.14
CA ALA A 619 13.01 7.81 -3.76
C ALA A 619 12.41 9.22 -3.66
N ARG A 620 12.87 10.17 -4.50
CA ARG A 620 12.27 11.51 -4.62
C ARG A 620 10.82 11.45 -5.09
N GLU A 621 10.52 10.63 -6.10
CA GLU A 621 9.17 10.41 -6.60
C GLU A 621 8.24 9.80 -5.54
N TYR A 622 8.74 8.80 -4.82
CA TYR A 622 8.04 8.19 -3.69
C TYR A 622 7.75 9.19 -2.56
N LYS A 623 8.72 10.04 -2.20
CA LYS A 623 8.51 11.08 -1.18
C LYS A 623 7.59 12.20 -1.65
N GLY A 624 7.61 12.58 -2.93
CA GLY A 624 6.59 13.48 -3.49
C GLY A 624 5.18 12.92 -3.29
N ILE A 625 4.97 11.64 -3.61
CA ILE A 625 3.69 10.94 -3.37
C ILE A 625 3.32 10.93 -1.88
N LYS A 626 4.28 10.67 -0.97
CA LYS A 626 4.03 10.71 0.48
C LYS A 626 3.73 12.11 1.00
N ASN A 627 4.38 13.15 0.49
CA ASN A 627 4.13 14.55 0.88
C ASN A 627 2.70 14.96 0.49
N ILE A 628 2.26 14.62 -0.73
CA ILE A 628 0.87 14.84 -1.17
C ILE A 628 -0.10 14.07 -0.25
N LEU A 629 0.14 12.77 -0.03
CA LEU A 629 -0.73 11.91 0.79
C LEU A 629 -0.74 12.25 2.29
N ALA A 630 0.20 13.08 2.78
CA ALA A 630 0.29 13.53 4.17
C ALA A 630 -0.20 14.98 4.38
N SER A 631 -0.43 15.74 3.32
CA SER A 631 -0.78 17.16 3.39
C SER A 631 -2.29 17.38 3.17
N PRO A 632 -3.08 17.77 4.19
CA PRO A 632 -4.54 17.91 4.06
C PRO A 632 -4.96 18.80 2.90
N ASN A 633 -4.35 19.99 2.78
CA ASN A 633 -4.63 20.96 1.72
C ASN A 633 -4.41 20.35 0.32
N ARG A 634 -3.34 19.55 0.13
CA ARG A 634 -3.06 18.86 -1.14
C ARG A 634 -4.02 17.70 -1.42
N LEU A 635 -4.66 17.14 -0.40
CA LEU A 635 -5.73 16.15 -0.56
C LEU A 635 -7.07 16.81 -0.87
N GLU A 636 -7.32 18.03 -0.39
CA GLU A 636 -8.49 18.85 -0.74
C GLU A 636 -8.42 19.33 -2.21
N ASP A 637 -7.22 19.61 -2.73
CA ASP A 637 -6.95 19.91 -4.15
C ASP A 637 -7.25 18.72 -5.11
N ILE A 638 -7.46 17.50 -4.61
CA ILE A 638 -7.40 16.23 -5.37
C ILE A 638 -8.62 15.34 -5.09
N SER A 639 -9.39 14.97 -6.13
CA SER A 639 -10.63 14.20 -5.98
C SER A 639 -10.43 12.79 -5.39
N GLU A 640 -11.48 12.20 -4.80
CA GLU A 640 -11.41 10.83 -4.25
C GLU A 640 -10.93 9.78 -5.28
N SER A 641 -11.32 9.96 -6.56
CA SER A 641 -10.90 9.09 -7.66
C SER A 641 -9.38 9.13 -7.85
N GLN A 642 -8.81 10.33 -7.72
CA GLN A 642 -7.39 10.58 -7.84
C GLN A 642 -6.62 10.20 -6.58
N GLN A 643 -7.16 10.44 -5.38
CA GLN A 643 -6.59 9.95 -4.13
C GLN A 643 -6.46 8.42 -4.14
N LYS A 644 -7.45 7.70 -4.71
CA LYS A 644 -7.39 6.25 -4.91
C LYS A 644 -6.29 5.84 -5.90
N GLN A 645 -6.16 6.52 -7.04
CA GLN A 645 -5.07 6.29 -8.00
C GLN A 645 -3.69 6.62 -7.40
N LEU A 646 -3.58 7.66 -6.57
CA LEU A 646 -2.35 8.06 -5.90
C LEU A 646 -1.94 7.04 -4.82
N ARG A 647 -2.90 6.50 -4.06
CA ARG A 647 -2.66 5.38 -3.13
C ARG A 647 -2.28 4.07 -3.84
N GLN A 648 -2.76 3.83 -5.05
CA GLN A 648 -2.27 2.72 -5.88
C GLN A 648 -0.82 2.98 -6.34
N LYS A 649 -0.53 4.17 -6.87
CA LYS A 649 0.83 4.58 -7.29
C LYS A 649 1.84 4.53 -6.14
N ASP A 650 1.44 4.91 -4.93
CA ASP A 650 2.23 4.77 -3.71
C ASP A 650 2.71 3.33 -3.47
N GLY A 651 1.80 2.35 -3.53
CA GLY A 651 2.13 0.93 -3.40
C GLY A 651 2.95 0.38 -4.58
N GLU A 652 2.66 0.81 -5.80
CA GLU A 652 3.46 0.43 -6.98
C GLU A 652 4.89 0.98 -6.90
N ILE A 653 5.06 2.22 -6.48
CA ILE A 653 6.37 2.90 -6.42
C ILE A 653 7.15 2.45 -5.19
N ASP A 654 6.51 2.13 -4.06
CA ASP A 654 7.19 1.44 -2.93
C ASP A 654 7.83 0.12 -3.38
N LEU A 655 7.09 -0.70 -4.12
CA LEU A 655 7.59 -1.97 -4.66
C LEU A 655 8.72 -1.76 -5.68
N ARG A 656 8.56 -0.80 -6.61
CA ARG A 656 9.62 -0.44 -7.57
C ARG A 656 10.88 0.07 -6.84
N LEU A 657 10.72 0.86 -5.79
CA LEU A 657 11.80 1.42 -4.98
C LEU A 657 12.53 0.33 -4.18
N ARG A 658 11.81 -0.62 -3.59
CA ARG A 658 12.39 -1.81 -2.95
C ARG A 658 13.26 -2.61 -3.93
N ILE A 659 12.75 -2.85 -5.15
CA ILE A 659 13.47 -3.58 -6.21
C ILE A 659 14.67 -2.77 -6.75
N ALA A 660 14.54 -1.44 -6.90
CA ALA A 660 15.63 -0.58 -7.33
C ALA A 660 16.76 -0.52 -6.27
N LEU A 661 16.41 -0.52 -4.98
CA LEU A 661 17.38 -0.52 -3.89
C LEU A 661 18.07 -1.88 -3.70
N THR A 662 17.40 -3.02 -3.92
CA THR A 662 18.06 -4.34 -3.94
C THR A 662 18.94 -4.51 -5.18
N ASN A 663 18.55 -3.95 -6.33
CA ASN A 663 19.42 -3.87 -7.52
C ASN A 663 20.58 -2.87 -7.35
N THR A 664 20.44 -1.85 -6.50
CA THR A 664 21.55 -0.97 -6.14
C THR A 664 22.55 -1.73 -5.27
N TYR A 665 22.11 -2.33 -4.16
CA TYR A 665 22.95 -3.14 -3.27
C TYR A 665 23.15 -4.57 -3.80
N ARG A 666 23.78 -4.68 -4.98
CA ARG A 666 24.00 -5.94 -5.71
C ARG A 666 25.44 -6.45 -5.72
N HIS A 667 26.42 -5.68 -5.26
CA HIS A 667 27.83 -6.07 -5.33
C HIS A 667 28.27 -6.70 -4.00
N LEU A 668 28.33 -8.03 -3.96
CA LEU A 668 28.73 -8.81 -2.81
C LEU A 668 30.23 -9.14 -2.90
N PHE A 669 31.04 -8.65 -1.97
CA PHE A 669 32.40 -9.15 -1.77
C PHE A 669 32.41 -10.14 -0.62
N TYR A 670 32.98 -11.32 -0.86
CA TYR A 670 33.05 -12.41 0.13
C TYR A 670 34.47 -12.98 0.24
N PRO A 671 34.86 -13.60 1.35
CA PRO A 671 36.25 -14.00 1.56
C PRO A 671 36.59 -15.25 0.76
N ALA A 672 37.72 -15.26 0.06
CA ALA A 672 38.14 -16.37 -0.78
C ALA A 672 39.67 -16.46 -0.89
N ASN A 673 40.19 -17.68 -0.99
CA ASN A 673 41.60 -17.94 -1.28
C ASN A 673 41.78 -18.31 -2.77
N ASP A 674 41.75 -17.31 -3.65
CA ASP A 674 42.06 -17.43 -5.08
C ASP A 674 43.12 -16.37 -5.44
N PRO A 675 44.36 -16.74 -5.78
CA PRO A 675 45.44 -15.78 -6.00
C PRO A 675 45.30 -14.96 -7.28
N VAL A 676 44.35 -15.30 -8.17
CA VAL A 676 44.10 -14.59 -9.44
C VAL A 676 42.86 -13.72 -9.34
N LYS A 677 41.77 -14.25 -8.78
CA LYS A 677 40.46 -13.56 -8.72
C LYS A 677 40.19 -12.85 -7.38
N ALA A 678 40.86 -13.28 -6.32
CA ALA A 678 40.77 -12.71 -4.98
C ALA A 678 42.16 -12.42 -4.39
N PRO A 679 43.05 -11.68 -5.10
CA PRO A 679 44.45 -11.50 -4.70
C PRO A 679 44.64 -10.79 -3.34
N LYS A 680 43.62 -10.08 -2.86
CA LYS A 680 43.57 -9.44 -1.52
C LYS A 680 42.70 -10.21 -0.51
N GLY A 681 42.27 -11.43 -0.84
CA GLY A 681 41.43 -12.29 0.02
C GLY A 681 39.91 -12.10 -0.12
N LEU A 682 39.45 -11.19 -0.99
CA LEU A 682 38.03 -10.96 -1.29
C LEU A 682 37.74 -11.27 -2.76
N MET A 683 36.71 -12.07 -3.01
CA MET A 683 36.13 -12.32 -4.34
C MET A 683 34.87 -11.47 -4.53
N HIS A 684 34.70 -10.92 -5.74
CA HIS A 684 33.52 -10.17 -6.13
C HIS A 684 32.46 -11.07 -6.78
N TYR A 685 31.22 -11.02 -6.28
CA TYR A 685 30.05 -11.61 -6.92
C TYR A 685 28.97 -10.55 -7.10
N THR A 686 28.39 -10.46 -8.30
CA THR A 686 27.30 -9.53 -8.59
C THR A 686 25.97 -10.27 -8.56
N LEU A 687 25.12 -9.93 -7.59
CA LEU A 687 23.82 -10.57 -7.39
C LEU A 687 22.92 -10.42 -8.65
N PRO A 688 22.17 -11.47 -9.04
CA PRO A 688 21.19 -11.38 -10.11
C PRO A 688 20.02 -10.45 -9.75
N ALA A 689 19.67 -9.56 -10.67
CA ALA A 689 18.51 -8.67 -10.51
C ALA A 689 17.18 -9.44 -10.47
N GLN A 690 17.10 -10.58 -11.16
CA GLN A 690 15.92 -11.44 -11.19
C GLN A 690 15.64 -12.08 -9.81
N ASP A 691 16.65 -12.72 -9.20
CA ASP A 691 16.55 -13.25 -7.83
C ASP A 691 16.23 -12.16 -6.80
N SER A 692 16.70 -10.93 -7.03
CA SER A 692 16.41 -9.78 -6.16
C SER A 692 14.97 -9.23 -6.29
N SER A 693 14.20 -9.73 -7.28
CA SER A 693 12.80 -9.34 -7.54
C SER A 693 11.76 -10.41 -7.15
N THR A 694 12.19 -11.66 -6.93
CA THR A 694 11.30 -12.79 -6.59
C THR A 694 10.96 -12.86 -5.09
N VAL A 695 11.67 -12.13 -4.23
CA VAL A 695 11.50 -12.08 -2.77
C VAL A 695 10.22 -11.34 -2.36
N LYS A 696 9.06 -11.96 -2.56
CA LYS A 696 7.73 -11.40 -2.22
C LYS A 696 7.41 -11.50 -0.73
N GLY A 697 6.79 -10.48 -0.17
CA GLY A 697 6.27 -10.48 1.20
C GLY A 697 7.36 -10.36 2.28
N LYS A 698 7.16 -11.04 3.41
CA LYS A 698 8.00 -10.96 4.63
C LYS A 698 9.40 -11.62 4.51
N SER A 699 9.76 -12.18 3.35
CA SER A 699 11.10 -12.74 3.13
C SER A 699 12.18 -11.67 3.08
N ASN A 700 13.36 -12.03 3.60
CA ASN A 700 14.47 -11.12 3.86
C ASN A 700 15.52 -11.22 2.74
N GLN A 701 16.09 -10.10 2.30
CA GLN A 701 17.02 -10.08 1.16
C GLN A 701 18.32 -10.86 1.41
N GLN A 702 18.68 -11.12 2.68
CA GLN A 702 19.77 -12.03 3.04
C GLN A 702 19.58 -13.47 2.49
N GLU A 703 18.36 -13.89 2.16
CA GLU A 703 18.09 -15.18 1.49
C GLU A 703 18.73 -15.26 0.09
N VAL A 704 18.78 -14.14 -0.65
CA VAL A 704 19.45 -14.06 -1.97
C VAL A 704 20.96 -14.10 -1.82
N ILE A 705 21.50 -13.49 -0.77
CA ILE A 705 22.93 -13.55 -0.42
C ILE A 705 23.32 -14.98 -0.01
N LEU A 706 22.48 -15.65 0.80
CA LEU A 706 22.66 -17.05 1.19
C LEU A 706 22.63 -18.00 -0.01
N LYS A 707 21.71 -17.79 -0.98
CA LYS A 707 21.70 -18.50 -2.27
C LYS A 707 23.00 -18.27 -3.05
N ALA A 708 23.37 -17.00 -3.28
CA ALA A 708 24.59 -16.65 -4.02
C ALA A 708 25.86 -17.27 -3.40
N LEU A 709 25.96 -17.30 -2.07
CA LEU A 709 27.08 -17.93 -1.37
C LEU A 709 27.07 -19.46 -1.45
N ARG A 710 25.90 -20.10 -1.57
CA ARG A 710 25.78 -21.54 -1.90
C ARG A 710 26.21 -21.82 -3.34
N ASP A 711 25.79 -20.99 -4.29
CA ASP A 711 26.15 -21.10 -5.71
C ASP A 711 27.67 -20.84 -5.93
N CYS A 712 28.27 -19.94 -5.15
CA CYS A 712 29.73 -19.72 -5.09
C CYS A 712 30.50 -20.84 -4.35
N GLY A 713 29.81 -21.87 -3.84
CA GLY A 713 30.41 -22.95 -3.05
C GLY A 713 30.99 -22.53 -1.70
N LYS A 714 30.72 -21.29 -1.23
CA LYS A 714 31.26 -20.73 0.00
C LYS A 714 30.44 -21.14 1.23
N ILE A 715 29.11 -21.18 1.10
CA ILE A 715 28.20 -21.84 2.05
C ILE A 715 27.78 -23.20 1.44
N ARG A 716 27.46 -24.20 2.27
CA ARG A 716 27.14 -25.54 1.77
C ARG A 716 25.72 -25.58 1.19
N ALA A 717 25.59 -26.18 0.01
CA ALA A 717 24.36 -26.15 -0.81
C ALA A 717 23.18 -27.00 -0.30
N ALA A 718 23.29 -27.61 0.89
CA ALA A 718 22.17 -28.33 1.50
C ALA A 718 21.14 -27.35 2.10
N ALA A 719 19.87 -27.76 2.09
CA ALA A 719 18.87 -27.16 2.99
C ALA A 719 19.31 -27.35 4.45
N GLU A 720 18.96 -26.41 5.32
CA GLU A 720 19.49 -26.33 6.70
C GLU A 720 19.28 -27.61 7.52
N GLU A 721 18.16 -28.31 7.33
CA GLU A 721 17.85 -29.58 8.02
C GLU A 721 18.55 -30.82 7.38
N LEU A 722 18.95 -30.73 6.10
CA LEU A 722 19.51 -31.83 5.31
C LEU A 722 21.04 -31.80 5.20
N ALA A 723 21.71 -30.87 5.87
CA ALA A 723 23.16 -30.75 5.87
C ALA A 723 23.84 -31.98 6.52
N LYS A 724 24.44 -32.86 5.70
CA LYS A 724 25.26 -33.97 6.20
C LYS A 724 26.52 -33.44 6.94
N PRO A 725 27.05 -34.15 7.96
CA PRO A 725 28.32 -33.77 8.59
C PRO A 725 29.49 -33.75 7.61
N PHE A 726 30.47 -32.87 7.86
CA PHE A 726 31.74 -32.84 7.13
C PHE A 726 32.47 -34.20 7.28
N ALA A 727 33.22 -34.62 6.25
CA ALA A 727 34.01 -35.84 6.35
C ALA A 727 35.19 -35.62 7.33
N PRO A 728 35.50 -36.55 8.25
CA PRO A 728 36.68 -36.42 9.12
C PRO A 728 37.99 -36.25 8.35
N ALA A 729 38.14 -36.95 7.22
CA ALA A 729 39.27 -36.76 6.31
C ALA A 729 39.38 -35.32 5.76
N TYR A 730 38.26 -34.63 5.49
CA TYR A 730 38.28 -33.22 5.07
C TYR A 730 38.79 -32.32 6.19
N ILE A 731 38.39 -32.56 7.44
CA ILE A 731 38.94 -31.82 8.59
C ILE A 731 40.46 -32.03 8.67
N LEU A 732 40.96 -33.27 8.63
CA LEU A 732 42.40 -33.58 8.71
C LEU A 732 43.25 -33.04 7.55
N GLN A 733 42.67 -32.91 6.34
CA GLN A 733 43.40 -32.52 5.12
C GLN A 733 43.25 -31.04 4.74
N LYS A 734 42.21 -30.35 5.22
CA LYS A 734 41.88 -28.97 4.79
C LYS A 734 41.66 -27.98 5.93
N VAL A 735 41.21 -28.43 7.11
CA VAL A 735 40.92 -27.56 8.26
C VAL A 735 42.04 -27.60 9.30
N TRP A 736 42.61 -28.78 9.56
CA TRP A 736 43.64 -28.96 10.58
C TRP A 736 45.01 -28.47 10.07
N PRO A 737 45.65 -27.45 10.69
CA PRO A 737 46.90 -26.88 10.23
C PRO A 737 48.04 -27.91 10.09
N SER A 738 48.92 -27.66 9.11
CA SER A 738 50.17 -28.39 8.95
C SER A 738 51.12 -28.09 10.10
N GLY A 739 51.76 -29.13 10.66
CA GLY A 739 52.76 -28.97 11.72
C GLY A 739 52.19 -28.83 13.15
N ILE A 740 50.87 -28.93 13.36
CA ILE A 740 50.32 -29.09 14.72
C ILE A 740 49.70 -30.48 14.91
N ASP A 741 50.10 -31.11 16.02
CA ASP A 741 49.73 -32.48 16.39
C ASP A 741 48.46 -32.55 17.25
N HIS A 742 48.10 -31.45 17.90
CA HIS A 742 46.92 -31.35 18.75
C HIS A 742 46.29 -29.96 18.66
N TRP A 743 44.97 -29.88 18.88
CA TRP A 743 44.24 -28.61 18.80
C TRP A 743 42.91 -28.61 19.55
N THR A 744 42.46 -27.46 20.03
CA THR A 744 41.20 -27.36 20.78
C THR A 744 39.99 -27.38 19.85
N THR A 745 38.85 -27.93 20.31
CA THR A 745 37.62 -27.91 19.49
C THR A 745 37.12 -26.48 19.25
N LYS A 746 37.36 -25.55 20.18
CA LYS A 746 37.15 -24.11 19.95
C LYS A 746 38.02 -23.59 18.81
N SER A 747 39.32 -23.86 18.81
CA SER A 747 40.21 -23.40 17.73
C SER A 747 39.84 -24.00 16.37
N LEU A 748 39.41 -25.27 16.33
CA LEU A 748 38.89 -25.92 15.12
C LEU A 748 37.62 -25.22 14.60
N ARG A 749 36.69 -24.80 15.47
CA ARG A 749 35.54 -23.96 15.08
C ARG A 749 36.00 -22.61 14.53
N GLU A 750 36.89 -21.94 15.25
CA GLU A 750 37.42 -20.63 14.90
C GLU A 750 38.16 -20.60 13.55
N GLU A 751 38.79 -21.71 13.14
CA GLU A 751 39.50 -21.80 11.86
C GLU A 751 38.60 -21.55 10.66
N PHE A 752 37.33 -21.98 10.72
CA PHE A 752 36.34 -21.66 9.69
C PHE A 752 36.04 -20.16 9.59
N ALA A 753 36.32 -19.37 10.62
CA ALA A 753 36.21 -17.91 10.62
C ALA A 753 37.56 -17.20 10.35
N LYS A 754 38.70 -17.90 10.40
CA LYS A 754 40.05 -17.37 10.09
C LYS A 754 40.47 -17.62 8.63
N ASN A 755 40.22 -18.82 8.13
CA ASN A 755 40.88 -19.36 6.93
C ASN A 755 40.05 -19.15 5.66
N LEU A 756 40.55 -18.30 4.76
CA LEU A 756 39.85 -17.86 3.55
C LEU A 756 39.51 -18.99 2.56
N ALA A 757 40.19 -20.15 2.66
CA ALA A 757 39.94 -21.32 1.83
C ALA A 757 38.76 -22.18 2.31
N LEU A 758 38.26 -21.97 3.54
CA LEU A 758 37.19 -22.78 4.13
C LEU A 758 35.80 -22.21 3.84
N ASN A 759 34.80 -23.08 3.97
CA ASN A 759 33.39 -22.70 3.94
C ASN A 759 33.04 -21.75 5.10
N MET A 760 31.92 -21.02 4.96
CA MET A 760 31.26 -20.31 6.05
C MET A 760 30.11 -21.15 6.64
N PRO A 761 30.35 -21.96 7.69
CA PRO A 761 29.32 -22.76 8.36
C PRO A 761 28.37 -21.87 9.18
N ILE A 762 27.14 -21.72 8.67
CA ILE A 762 26.02 -20.99 9.29
C ILE A 762 25.50 -21.68 10.57
N GLU A 763 24.60 -21.02 11.31
CA GLU A 763 24.11 -21.49 12.62
C GLU A 763 23.47 -22.90 12.60
N ALA A 764 22.78 -23.26 11.51
CA ALA A 764 22.25 -24.61 11.31
C ALA A 764 23.33 -25.70 11.14
N GLU A 765 24.56 -25.34 10.74
CA GLU A 765 25.67 -26.28 10.52
C GLU A 765 26.54 -26.49 11.77
N ILE A 766 26.38 -25.67 12.82
CA ILE A 766 27.12 -25.79 14.10
C ILE A 766 26.97 -27.19 14.72
N PRO A 767 25.77 -27.80 14.80
CA PRO A 767 25.63 -29.17 15.30
C PRO A 767 26.30 -30.21 14.39
N LYS A 768 26.31 -29.98 13.07
CA LYS A 768 26.90 -30.90 12.07
C LYS A 768 28.43 -30.91 12.12
N LEU A 769 29.06 -29.83 12.55
CA LEU A 769 30.48 -29.82 12.88
C LEU A 769 30.78 -30.61 14.18
N ARG A 770 29.91 -30.57 15.19
CA ARG A 770 30.03 -31.44 16.39
C ARG A 770 29.83 -32.92 16.05
N GLU A 771 28.85 -33.23 15.20
CA GLU A 771 28.59 -34.57 14.67
C GLU A 771 29.80 -35.11 13.88
N THR A 772 30.50 -34.24 13.15
CA THR A 772 31.77 -34.56 12.48
C THR A 772 32.85 -34.98 13.48
N ILE A 773 33.04 -34.23 14.58
CA ILE A 773 34.05 -34.53 15.60
C ILE A 773 33.78 -35.88 16.28
N LYS A 774 32.51 -36.14 16.65
CA LYS A 774 32.09 -37.45 17.18
C LYS A 774 32.32 -38.59 16.16
N ARG A 775 32.04 -38.36 14.88
CA ARG A 775 32.27 -39.37 13.82
C ARG A 775 33.76 -39.70 13.64
N GLY A 776 34.65 -38.71 13.61
CA GLY A 776 36.09 -38.98 13.47
C GLY A 776 36.69 -39.74 14.65
N LEU A 777 36.17 -39.54 15.87
CA LEU A 777 36.50 -40.37 17.04
C LEU A 777 36.02 -41.81 16.84
N ALA A 778 34.75 -42.01 16.45
CA ALA A 778 34.18 -43.34 16.19
C ALA A 778 34.87 -44.08 15.03
N GLU A 779 35.37 -43.36 14.03
CA GLU A 779 36.15 -43.91 12.92
C GLU A 779 37.60 -44.22 13.34
N GLY A 780 38.20 -43.45 14.25
CA GLY A 780 39.60 -43.58 14.70
C GLY A 780 40.57 -42.65 13.97
N GLN A 781 40.06 -41.54 13.41
CA GLN A 781 40.80 -40.57 12.60
C GLN A 781 41.62 -39.59 13.45
N TRP A 782 41.17 -39.35 14.67
CA TRP A 782 41.84 -38.57 15.72
C TRP A 782 41.44 -39.13 17.08
N ASP A 783 42.23 -38.80 18.09
CA ASP A 783 41.95 -39.08 19.50
C ASP A 783 41.52 -37.78 20.21
N LEU A 784 40.90 -37.84 21.40
CA LEU A 784 40.47 -36.65 22.16
C LEU A 784 40.93 -36.73 23.62
N LYS A 785 41.50 -35.64 24.14
CA LYS A 785 41.73 -35.40 25.58
C LYS A 785 40.69 -34.42 26.13
N VAL A 786 40.03 -34.75 27.24
CA VAL A 786 39.11 -33.87 27.98
C VAL A 786 39.46 -33.90 29.47
N GLY A 787 40.15 -32.87 29.96
CA GLY A 787 40.87 -32.99 31.24
C GLY A 787 41.80 -34.20 31.18
N GLU A 788 41.85 -35.03 32.22
CA GLU A 788 42.67 -36.26 32.21
C GLU A 788 42.02 -37.48 31.53
N ARG A 789 40.84 -37.36 30.91
CA ARG A 789 40.23 -38.46 30.16
C ARG A 789 40.73 -38.49 28.71
N LEU A 790 41.26 -39.64 28.28
CA LEU A 790 41.70 -39.90 26.91
C LEU A 790 40.66 -40.79 26.20
N PHE A 791 40.21 -40.36 25.03
CA PHE A 791 39.32 -41.09 24.14
C PHE A 791 40.12 -41.55 22.92
N ILE A 792 40.72 -42.74 23.05
CA ILE A 792 41.56 -43.39 22.03
C ILE A 792 40.83 -44.66 21.57
N LYS A 793 40.46 -44.75 20.29
CA LYS A 793 39.83 -45.96 19.75
C LYS A 793 40.84 -47.11 19.69
N THR A 794 40.54 -48.27 20.26
CA THR A 794 41.33 -49.51 20.16
C THR A 794 40.48 -50.63 19.55
N GLU A 795 40.97 -51.88 19.52
CA GLU A 795 40.23 -53.03 18.97
C GLU A 795 39.10 -53.55 19.89
N GLY A 796 38.87 -52.90 21.05
CA GLY A 796 37.77 -53.19 21.97
C GLY A 796 36.60 -52.20 21.89
N ASN A 797 35.65 -52.32 22.83
CA ASN A 797 34.50 -51.42 22.92
C ASN A 797 34.94 -49.97 23.20
N PHE A 798 34.74 -49.08 22.22
CA PHE A 798 35.06 -47.66 22.32
C PHE A 798 33.82 -46.82 22.65
N THR A 799 33.87 -46.05 23.74
CA THR A 799 32.81 -45.14 24.17
C THR A 799 33.10 -43.69 23.75
N LEU A 800 32.09 -43.02 23.18
CA LEU A 800 32.17 -41.61 22.79
C LEU A 800 31.89 -40.67 23.99
N PRO A 801 32.40 -39.43 23.98
CA PRO A 801 32.00 -38.41 24.95
C PRO A 801 30.50 -38.09 24.83
N GLU A 802 29.83 -38.02 25.99
CA GLU A 802 28.39 -37.76 26.15
C GLU A 802 27.99 -36.44 25.47
N MET A 803 28.53 -35.32 25.97
CA MET A 803 28.43 -34.00 25.35
C MET A 803 29.74 -33.65 24.62
N LEU A 804 29.63 -32.94 23.49
CA LEU A 804 30.78 -32.39 22.78
C LEU A 804 30.52 -30.93 22.42
N GLU A 805 31.40 -30.06 22.87
CA GLU A 805 31.32 -28.60 22.76
C GLU A 805 32.53 -28.03 21.99
N PHE A 806 32.46 -26.74 21.66
CA PHE A 806 33.59 -25.98 21.09
C PHE A 806 34.25 -25.18 22.22
N SER A 807 35.19 -25.79 22.94
CA SER A 807 35.88 -25.18 24.09
C SER A 807 37.37 -25.46 24.09
N GLU A 808 38.13 -24.75 24.93
CA GLU A 808 39.57 -24.99 25.10
C GLU A 808 39.87 -26.26 25.93
N ARG A 809 38.86 -26.84 26.59
CA ARG A 809 39.01 -28.01 27.47
C ARG A 809 38.96 -29.34 26.71
N MET A 810 38.51 -29.32 25.46
CA MET A 810 38.44 -30.48 24.57
C MET A 810 39.54 -30.36 23.51
N VAL A 811 40.56 -31.20 23.61
CA VAL A 811 41.76 -31.14 22.76
C VAL A 811 41.84 -32.39 21.90
N LEU A 812 41.65 -32.23 20.58
CA LEU A 812 41.82 -33.30 19.60
C LEU A 812 43.32 -33.51 19.34
N TYR A 813 43.73 -34.76 19.16
CA TYR A 813 45.10 -35.17 18.83
C TYR A 813 45.10 -35.95 17.52
N ARG A 814 46.12 -35.75 16.68
CA ARG A 814 46.37 -36.63 15.53
C ARG A 814 46.60 -38.05 16.04
N ARG A 815 46.07 -39.01 15.28
CA ARG A 815 45.94 -40.41 15.72
C ARG A 815 47.30 -41.02 16.11
N GLY A 816 47.36 -41.63 17.30
CA GLY A 816 48.55 -42.35 17.78
C GLY A 816 49.59 -41.50 18.52
N ILE A 817 49.29 -40.24 18.81
CA ILE A 817 50.14 -39.35 19.64
C ILE A 817 49.82 -39.50 21.13
N LEU A 818 48.63 -40.01 21.47
CA LEU A 818 48.26 -40.37 22.84
C LEU A 818 48.48 -41.88 23.06
N GLU A 819 49.25 -42.23 24.10
CA GLU A 819 49.47 -43.63 24.48
C GLU A 819 48.32 -44.20 25.32
N PRO A 820 47.93 -45.49 25.15
CA PRO A 820 47.03 -46.18 26.07
C PRO A 820 47.74 -46.60 27.37
N PRO A 821 47.02 -46.72 28.50
CA PRO A 821 47.59 -47.12 29.79
C PRO A 821 48.02 -48.61 29.84
N LYS A 822 48.93 -48.94 30.77
CA LYS A 822 49.54 -50.28 30.93
C LYS A 822 48.78 -51.20 31.93
N PRO A 823 48.82 -52.54 31.75
CA PRO A 823 48.17 -53.55 32.62
C PRO A 823 48.89 -53.81 33.97
N LYS A 824 48.34 -54.73 34.80
CA LYS A 824 48.56 -54.88 36.27
C LYS A 824 48.62 -56.38 36.71
N GLU A 825 49.15 -56.73 37.90
CA GLU A 825 49.48 -58.13 38.33
C GLU A 825 49.32 -58.46 39.86
N VAL A 826 49.05 -59.75 40.23
CA VAL A 826 48.73 -60.29 41.60
C VAL A 826 49.32 -61.69 41.98
N GLU A 827 49.70 -61.98 43.25
CA GLU A 827 50.30 -63.23 43.81
C GLU A 827 49.76 -63.68 45.22
N LEU A 828 49.71 -65.00 45.55
CA LEU A 828 49.18 -65.59 46.83
C LEU A 828 49.86 -66.91 47.30
N SER A 829 49.92 -67.20 48.62
CA SER A 829 50.41 -68.47 49.25
C SER A 829 49.89 -68.75 50.69
N ALA A 830 49.95 -70.01 51.20
CA ALA A 830 49.46 -70.41 52.55
C ALA A 830 50.22 -71.61 53.21
N GLN A 831 50.21 -71.73 54.56
CA GLN A 831 50.98 -72.72 55.36
C GLN A 831 50.35 -73.04 56.75
N LEU A 832 50.42 -74.31 57.21
CA LEU A 832 49.88 -74.80 58.50
C LEU A 832 50.91 -74.84 59.66
N MET A 833 50.45 -74.75 60.92
CA MET A 833 51.26 -74.73 62.15
C MET A 833 50.82 -75.80 63.18
N PRO A 834 51.69 -76.26 64.12
CA PRO A 834 51.34 -77.31 65.09
C PRO A 834 50.46 -76.83 66.26
N SER A 835 49.60 -77.72 66.76
CA SER A 835 48.84 -77.59 68.04
C SER A 835 48.39 -78.98 68.53
N THR A 836 48.18 -79.12 69.84
CA THR A 836 47.56 -80.29 70.50
C THR A 836 46.05 -80.16 70.69
N GLU A 837 45.46 -79.00 70.38
CA GLU A 837 44.02 -78.75 70.45
C GLU A 837 43.30 -79.22 69.18
N ALA A 838 41.97 -79.30 69.24
CA ALA A 838 41.12 -79.70 68.10
C ALA A 838 41.08 -78.69 66.94
N THR A 839 41.68 -77.51 67.10
CA THR A 839 41.93 -76.55 66.01
C THR A 839 43.43 -76.29 65.89
N LYS A 840 43.94 -76.18 64.66
CA LYS A 840 45.38 -75.96 64.39
C LYS A 840 45.62 -74.60 63.70
N PRO A 841 46.63 -73.81 64.12
CA PRO A 841 46.90 -72.52 63.52
C PRO A 841 47.40 -72.61 62.07
N VAL A 842 47.18 -71.54 61.28
CA VAL A 842 47.52 -71.43 59.85
C VAL A 842 47.96 -69.99 59.52
N ARG A 843 48.77 -69.79 58.47
CA ARG A 843 49.30 -68.49 58.01
C ARG A 843 49.21 -68.35 56.48
N VAL A 844 48.92 -67.15 55.97
CA VAL A 844 48.66 -66.86 54.54
C VAL A 844 49.38 -65.56 54.14
N ARG A 845 49.87 -65.43 52.89
CA ARG A 845 50.69 -64.28 52.40
C ARG A 845 50.46 -63.94 50.93
N TRP A 846 50.49 -62.64 50.58
CA TRP A 846 50.21 -62.18 49.20
C TRP A 846 50.83 -60.84 48.78
N LYS A 847 50.70 -60.51 47.49
CA LYS A 847 51.21 -59.27 46.86
C LYS A 847 50.42 -58.90 45.59
N ALA A 848 49.96 -57.66 45.48
CA ALA A 848 49.22 -57.10 44.35
C ALA A 848 49.69 -55.65 44.13
N LYS A 849 50.32 -55.34 42.99
CA LYS A 849 51.08 -54.08 42.87
C LYS A 849 50.24 -52.97 42.24
N GLY A 850 49.81 -52.02 43.06
CA GLY A 850 48.99 -50.88 42.65
C GLY A 850 47.48 -51.08 42.83
N ALA A 851 47.06 -52.23 43.40
CA ALA A 851 45.70 -52.41 43.88
C ALA A 851 45.45 -51.48 45.08
N LEU A 852 44.22 -50.98 45.21
CA LEU A 852 43.80 -50.15 46.35
C LEU A 852 43.41 -51.02 47.54
N THR A 853 42.74 -52.14 47.29
CA THR A 853 42.27 -53.10 48.30
C THR A 853 42.55 -54.53 47.84
N VAL A 854 42.85 -55.42 48.79
CA VAL A 854 42.96 -56.86 48.53
C VAL A 854 42.20 -57.65 49.58
N SER A 855 41.13 -58.31 49.15
CA SER A 855 40.26 -59.12 50.00
C SER A 855 40.73 -60.56 50.01
N LEU A 856 41.17 -61.09 51.16
CA LEU A 856 41.41 -62.52 51.37
C LEU A 856 40.11 -63.22 51.80
N TYR A 857 39.88 -64.42 51.29
CA TYR A 857 38.78 -65.32 51.61
C TYR A 857 39.33 -66.65 52.13
N GLN A 858 38.56 -67.35 52.95
CA GLN A 858 38.79 -68.68 53.52
C GLN A 858 37.52 -69.52 53.31
N ASP A 859 37.63 -70.67 52.62
CA ASP A 859 36.50 -71.48 52.15
C ASP A 859 35.37 -70.66 51.50
N GLY A 860 35.77 -69.76 50.59
CA GLY A 860 34.87 -68.83 49.89
C GLY A 860 34.31 -67.69 50.74
N SER A 861 34.37 -67.78 52.07
CA SER A 861 33.92 -66.75 53.02
C SER A 861 35.02 -65.71 53.23
N GLN A 862 34.71 -64.41 53.22
CA GLN A 862 35.77 -63.40 53.34
C GLN A 862 36.41 -63.41 54.72
N ILE A 863 37.75 -63.41 54.80
CA ILE A 863 38.46 -63.17 56.06
C ILE A 863 38.39 -61.67 56.32
N SER A 864 37.76 -61.30 57.44
CA SER A 864 37.68 -59.92 57.87
C SER A 864 39.04 -59.42 58.37
N GLY A 865 39.75 -58.71 57.50
CA GLY A 865 40.94 -57.92 57.84
C GLY A 865 41.19 -56.85 56.78
N GLU A 866 41.63 -55.67 57.19
CA GLU A 866 42.15 -54.65 56.26
C GLU A 866 43.55 -55.06 55.80
N PHE A 867 43.58 -56.03 54.88
CA PHE A 867 44.84 -56.50 54.33
C PHE A 867 45.35 -55.54 53.26
N ARG A 868 46.61 -55.18 53.42
CA ARG A 868 47.30 -54.28 52.50
C ARG A 868 47.53 -54.98 51.16
N PRO A 869 47.84 -54.21 50.09
CA PRO A 869 48.19 -54.81 48.81
C PRO A 869 49.40 -55.76 48.86
N SER A 870 50.15 -55.82 49.96
CA SER A 870 50.99 -56.98 50.30
C SER A 870 50.96 -57.17 51.82
N ASP A 871 50.54 -58.35 52.29
CA ASP A 871 50.28 -58.60 53.74
C ASP A 871 50.40 -60.08 54.15
N GLU A 872 50.28 -60.35 55.47
CA GLU A 872 50.15 -61.72 56.02
C GLU A 872 48.98 -61.89 57.03
N TYR A 873 48.17 -62.93 56.84
CA TYR A 873 47.11 -63.33 57.78
C TYR A 873 47.53 -64.55 58.62
N LYS A 874 46.99 -64.66 59.85
CA LYS A 874 47.13 -65.81 60.75
C LYS A 874 45.78 -66.12 61.39
N GLY A 875 45.36 -67.38 61.33
CA GLY A 875 44.13 -67.86 61.96
C GLY A 875 44.30 -69.29 62.46
N SER A 876 43.19 -70.01 62.68
CA SER A 876 43.19 -71.45 62.89
C SER A 876 42.10 -72.14 62.06
N ILE A 877 42.31 -73.42 61.79
CA ILE A 877 41.36 -74.27 61.06
C ILE A 877 41.12 -75.59 61.82
N SER A 878 39.92 -76.15 61.65
CA SER A 878 39.48 -77.43 62.19
C SER A 878 39.28 -78.50 61.10
N GLN A 879 39.22 -78.09 59.83
CA GLN A 879 39.03 -78.95 58.66
C GLN A 879 39.90 -78.46 57.47
N THR A 880 39.77 -79.11 56.32
CA THR A 880 40.48 -78.73 55.08
C THR A 880 39.86 -77.50 54.44
N THR A 881 40.69 -76.53 54.03
CA THR A 881 40.26 -75.15 53.78
C THR A 881 40.97 -74.47 52.60
N VAL A 882 40.20 -73.82 51.72
CA VAL A 882 40.65 -72.99 50.58
C VAL A 882 40.96 -71.56 51.01
N PHE A 883 41.86 -70.86 50.31
CA PHE A 883 42.11 -69.43 50.48
C PHE A 883 42.17 -68.69 49.12
N ARG A 884 41.47 -67.56 48.95
CA ARG A 884 41.47 -66.73 47.71
C ARG A 884 41.79 -65.28 48.00
N ILE A 885 42.54 -64.60 47.14
CA ILE A 885 42.56 -63.12 47.10
C ILE A 885 41.84 -62.56 45.88
N VAL A 886 41.28 -61.36 46.07
CA VAL A 886 40.71 -60.49 45.04
C VAL A 886 41.36 -59.13 45.22
N ALA A 887 42.05 -58.63 44.19
CA ALA A 887 42.70 -57.32 44.21
C ALA A 887 41.97 -56.36 43.27
N ASP A 888 41.49 -55.24 43.82
CA ASP A 888 40.78 -54.20 43.07
C ASP A 888 41.68 -52.99 42.83
N TYR A 889 41.69 -52.52 41.58
CA TYR A 889 42.53 -51.40 41.13
C TYR A 889 41.76 -50.08 40.98
N GLY A 890 40.54 -49.98 41.53
CA GLY A 890 39.75 -48.75 41.68
C GLY A 890 38.90 -48.35 40.48
N ASN A 891 38.94 -49.15 39.40
CA ASN A 891 38.37 -48.80 38.09
C ASN A 891 37.24 -49.74 37.62
N GLY A 892 36.86 -50.74 38.43
CA GLY A 892 36.13 -51.93 37.97
C GLY A 892 37.04 -52.99 37.33
N GLU A 893 38.35 -52.74 37.28
CA GLU A 893 39.37 -53.74 36.93
C GLU A 893 39.78 -54.51 38.20
N VAL A 894 39.48 -55.81 38.24
CA VAL A 894 39.69 -56.69 39.40
C VAL A 894 40.42 -57.96 38.95
N GLU A 895 41.46 -58.39 39.67
CA GLU A 895 42.19 -59.64 39.40
C GLU A 895 42.14 -60.57 40.64
N GLN A 896 42.05 -61.90 40.43
CA GLN A 896 41.75 -62.87 41.48
C GLN A 896 42.63 -64.13 41.42
N ARG A 897 42.99 -64.72 42.58
CA ARG A 897 43.89 -65.89 42.66
C ARG A 897 43.64 -66.76 43.91
N GLU A 898 43.67 -68.10 43.80
CA GLU A 898 43.33 -69.05 44.89
C GLU A 898 44.46 -70.04 45.27
N THR A 899 44.36 -70.65 46.46
CA THR A 899 45.22 -71.72 47.02
C THR A 899 44.46 -72.58 48.05
N ARG A 900 45.01 -73.68 48.58
CA ARG A 900 44.31 -74.59 49.53
C ARG A 900 45.25 -75.23 50.56
N VAL A 901 44.76 -75.42 51.80
CA VAL A 901 45.47 -76.06 52.93
C VAL A 901 44.63 -77.21 53.49
N THR A 902 45.25 -78.37 53.73
CA THR A 902 44.55 -79.61 54.12
C THR A 902 44.83 -79.98 55.57
N LEU A 903 43.80 -80.40 56.32
CA LEU A 903 43.95 -80.93 57.68
C LEU A 903 43.75 -82.44 57.71
N THR A 904 44.75 -83.14 58.24
CA THR A 904 44.71 -84.57 58.53
C THR A 904 44.60 -84.81 60.04
N SER A 905 43.57 -85.56 60.43
CA SER A 905 43.74 -86.62 61.42
C SER A 905 44.63 -87.71 60.81
N ASN A 906 45.36 -88.46 61.64
CA ASN A 906 45.96 -89.71 61.15
C ASN A 906 44.78 -90.65 60.81
N SER A 907 44.68 -91.26 59.62
CA SER A 907 45.73 -91.60 58.64
C SER A 907 45.33 -91.36 57.17
N THR A 908 46.33 -91.23 56.28
CA THR A 908 46.40 -91.63 54.84
C THR A 908 45.10 -91.96 54.07
N GLY A 909 44.80 -91.44 52.87
CA GLY A 909 45.50 -90.52 51.95
C GLY A 909 45.16 -90.83 50.47
N PHE A 910 45.20 -89.82 49.56
CA PHE A 910 44.90 -89.91 48.10
C PHE A 910 43.40 -90.20 47.74
N ILE A 911 42.78 -89.93 46.56
CA ILE A 911 43.09 -89.14 45.33
C ILE A 911 41.77 -88.80 44.55
N TYR A 912 41.63 -87.58 43.98
CA TYR A 912 40.71 -87.09 42.89
C TYR A 912 39.17 -87.37 42.97
N GLY A 913 38.24 -86.58 42.38
CA GLY A 913 38.32 -85.31 41.61
C GLY A 913 36.95 -84.84 41.04
N THR A 914 36.94 -83.71 40.30
CA THR A 914 35.92 -83.19 39.33
C THR A 914 34.44 -82.92 39.70
N GLY A 915 33.97 -81.67 39.48
CA GLY A 915 32.87 -81.36 38.52
C GLY A 915 31.47 -80.85 38.99
N GLY A 916 31.15 -79.57 38.72
CA GLY A 916 29.77 -78.99 38.55
C GLY A 916 28.82 -78.96 39.76
N SER A 917 27.58 -78.43 39.70
CA SER A 917 27.00 -77.30 38.90
C SER A 917 25.51 -77.02 39.29
N GLY A 918 25.18 -75.85 39.85
CA GLY A 918 23.77 -75.39 40.15
C GLY A 918 23.02 -76.17 41.26
N SER A 919 21.78 -75.85 41.68
CA SER A 919 21.02 -74.57 41.70
C SER A 919 19.65 -74.67 42.43
N SER A 920 19.31 -73.70 43.30
CA SER A 920 17.93 -73.20 43.63
C SER A 920 16.99 -73.88 44.69
N VAL A 921 16.29 -73.02 45.49
CA VAL A 921 14.84 -73.01 45.86
C VAL A 921 14.24 -73.65 47.17
N ARG A 922 13.93 -72.76 48.16
CA ARG A 922 12.68 -72.50 48.96
C ARG A 922 12.10 -73.38 50.13
N VAL A 923 11.72 -72.66 51.21
CA VAL A 923 10.46 -72.74 52.05
C VAL A 923 10.30 -73.98 52.96
N SER A 924 9.59 -74.05 54.11
CA SER A 924 8.60 -73.25 54.92
C SER A 924 8.90 -73.45 56.45
N GLU A 925 8.22 -73.00 57.53
CA GLU A 925 7.21 -71.99 58.03
C GLU A 925 7.27 -72.10 59.61
N GLN A 926 6.50 -71.55 60.57
CA GLN A 926 5.37 -70.61 60.86
C GLN A 926 5.51 -70.26 62.38
N LYS A 927 4.92 -69.29 63.10
CA LYS A 927 3.95 -68.15 62.97
C LYS A 927 4.37 -67.12 64.08
N GLY A 928 3.68 -66.08 64.57
CA GLY A 928 2.29 -65.56 64.49
C GLY A 928 1.79 -65.21 65.91
N LEU A 929 1.04 -64.12 66.19
CA LEU A 929 0.41 -63.10 65.34
C LEU A 929 0.71 -61.66 65.84
N PHE A 930 0.85 -60.73 64.89
CA PHE A 930 0.63 -59.27 64.95
C PHE A 930 0.88 -58.46 66.25
N GLU A 931 2.15 -58.14 66.52
CA GLU A 931 2.56 -56.78 66.90
C GLU A 931 3.34 -56.16 65.72
N VAL A 932 3.14 -54.88 65.43
CA VAL A 932 3.70 -54.21 64.24
C VAL A 932 4.90 -53.36 64.63
N LYS A 933 6.07 -53.68 64.05
CA LYS A 933 7.31 -52.92 64.27
C LYS A 933 7.39 -51.71 63.32
N PRO A 934 7.94 -50.56 63.75
CA PRO A 934 7.88 -49.31 62.98
C PRO A 934 8.92 -49.25 61.84
N GLU A 935 8.47 -49.26 60.59
CA GLU A 935 9.31 -49.20 59.38
C GLU A 935 10.07 -47.86 59.16
N LEU A 936 10.06 -46.94 60.13
CA LEU A 936 10.75 -45.64 60.06
C LEU A 936 11.28 -45.24 61.46
N ILE A 937 12.54 -44.82 61.53
CA ILE A 937 13.24 -44.46 62.77
C ILE A 937 13.87 -43.07 62.61
N GLU A 938 13.46 -42.11 63.46
CA GLU A 938 13.86 -40.70 63.35
C GLU A 938 14.61 -40.22 64.60
N LEU A 939 15.72 -39.49 64.40
CA LEU A 939 16.72 -39.17 65.42
C LEU A 939 17.45 -37.85 65.13
N ASP A 940 17.61 -37.01 66.17
CA ASP A 940 18.21 -35.67 66.10
C ASP A 940 19.45 -35.55 67.01
N GLY A 941 20.47 -34.79 66.58
CA GLY A 941 21.62 -34.44 67.43
C GLY A 941 22.94 -34.29 66.65
N THR A 942 24.07 -34.57 67.30
CA THR A 942 25.37 -34.59 66.59
C THR A 942 25.49 -35.84 65.69
N PRO A 943 26.28 -35.82 64.60
CA PRO A 943 26.47 -36.99 63.73
C PRO A 943 26.95 -38.26 64.47
N ASN A 944 27.64 -38.13 65.62
CA ASN A 944 28.03 -39.28 66.42
C ASN A 944 26.95 -39.77 67.39
N SER A 945 26.19 -38.88 68.04
CA SER A 945 25.11 -39.31 68.93
C SER A 945 23.97 -39.99 68.17
N VAL A 946 23.61 -39.42 67.00
CA VAL A 946 22.51 -39.90 66.15
C VAL A 946 22.77 -41.31 65.61
N PHE A 947 23.91 -41.53 64.96
CA PHE A 947 24.24 -42.86 64.40
C PHE A 947 24.53 -43.93 65.47
N THR A 948 24.81 -43.55 66.73
CA THR A 948 24.84 -44.53 67.83
C THR A 948 23.43 -44.92 68.23
N ALA A 949 22.56 -43.95 68.53
CA ALA A 949 21.16 -44.21 68.87
C ALA A 949 20.39 -44.99 67.78
N LEU A 950 20.75 -44.81 66.50
CA LEU A 950 20.21 -45.61 65.39
C LEU A 950 20.61 -47.09 65.50
N SER A 951 21.90 -47.37 65.75
CA SER A 951 22.40 -48.73 65.87
C SER A 951 21.79 -49.47 67.07
N ASP A 952 21.62 -48.76 68.19
CA ASP A 952 21.05 -49.33 69.41
C ASP A 952 19.58 -49.71 69.20
N ARG A 953 18.76 -48.76 68.72
CA ARG A 953 17.31 -48.94 68.50
C ARG A 953 17.01 -50.01 67.45
N CYS A 954 17.82 -50.06 66.38
CA CYS A 954 17.72 -51.11 65.37
C CYS A 954 18.11 -52.51 65.89
N SER A 955 19.02 -52.60 66.88
CA SER A 955 19.38 -53.86 67.54
C SER A 955 18.23 -54.36 68.42
N ASP A 956 17.65 -53.48 69.23
CA ASP A 956 16.55 -53.81 70.15
C ASP A 956 15.29 -54.29 69.41
N ASP A 957 14.82 -53.53 68.42
CA ASP A 957 13.66 -53.91 67.59
C ASP A 957 13.99 -55.05 66.60
N ARG A 958 15.25 -55.47 66.50
CA ARG A 958 15.77 -56.47 65.55
C ARG A 958 15.41 -56.14 64.09
N VAL A 959 15.79 -54.95 63.66
CA VAL A 959 15.76 -54.52 62.24
C VAL A 959 16.71 -55.39 61.42
N GLN A 960 16.24 -55.95 60.30
CA GLN A 960 17.10 -56.73 59.40
C GLN A 960 17.82 -55.86 58.36
N GLY A 961 17.25 -54.74 57.94
CA GLY A 961 17.90 -53.80 57.02
C GLY A 961 17.27 -52.41 56.98
N ILE A 962 18.06 -51.43 56.57
CA ILE A 962 17.71 -50.03 56.36
C ILE A 962 17.65 -49.80 54.83
N GLN A 963 16.46 -49.48 54.33
CA GLN A 963 16.17 -49.26 52.90
C GLN A 963 16.64 -47.88 52.43
N SER A 964 16.52 -46.86 53.26
CA SER A 964 17.03 -45.52 52.95
C SER A 964 17.41 -44.74 54.21
N LEU A 965 18.31 -43.79 54.03
CA LEU A 965 18.71 -42.81 55.03
C LEU A 965 18.46 -41.40 54.49
N GLU A 966 17.77 -40.58 55.26
CA GLU A 966 17.57 -39.17 54.97
C GLU A 966 18.24 -38.33 56.05
N MET A 967 19.03 -37.34 55.65
CA MET A 967 19.84 -36.53 56.57
C MET A 967 19.70 -35.06 56.23
N SER A 968 19.41 -34.20 57.21
CA SER A 968 19.18 -32.77 56.92
C SER A 968 19.74 -31.78 57.95
N VAL A 969 20.01 -30.57 57.46
CA VAL A 969 20.48 -29.39 58.23
C VAL A 969 19.82 -28.10 57.72
N ASP A 970 19.64 -27.13 58.61
CA ASP A 970 18.99 -25.84 58.34
C ASP A 970 19.87 -24.61 58.61
N GLN A 971 20.98 -24.76 59.36
CA GLN A 971 21.87 -23.64 59.71
C GLN A 971 22.91 -23.34 58.62
N VAL A 972 23.14 -22.05 58.32
CA VAL A 972 24.05 -21.58 57.25
C VAL A 972 25.48 -22.12 57.36
N MET A 973 26.02 -22.24 58.58
CA MET A 973 27.37 -22.78 58.79
C MET A 973 27.41 -24.31 58.59
N ASP A 974 26.39 -25.03 59.04
CA ASP A 974 26.34 -26.49 58.91
C ASP A 974 25.99 -26.92 57.48
N TYR A 975 25.18 -26.16 56.75
CA TYR A 975 25.01 -26.28 55.30
C TYR A 975 26.36 -26.22 54.56
N ARG A 976 27.22 -25.27 54.92
CA ARG A 976 28.56 -25.14 54.33
C ARG A 976 29.45 -26.34 54.68
N LYS A 977 29.50 -26.75 55.96
CA LYS A 977 30.26 -27.93 56.39
C LYS A 977 29.79 -29.18 55.64
N LEU A 978 28.48 -29.48 55.69
CA LEU A 978 27.86 -30.65 55.06
C LEU A 978 28.09 -30.67 53.55
N GLY A 979 27.93 -29.52 52.87
CA GLY A 979 28.20 -29.41 51.43
C GLY A 979 29.66 -29.67 51.06
N THR A 980 30.63 -29.35 51.93
CA THR A 980 32.04 -29.78 51.73
C THR A 980 32.27 -31.28 51.96
N THR A 981 31.36 -31.98 52.65
CA THR A 981 31.41 -33.46 52.80
C THR A 981 30.71 -34.23 51.68
N LEU A 982 29.84 -33.59 50.89
CA LEU A 982 29.14 -34.22 49.76
C LEU A 982 30.07 -34.98 48.78
N PRO A 983 31.25 -34.46 48.37
CA PRO A 983 32.19 -35.20 47.53
C PRO A 983 32.71 -36.51 48.16
N LEU A 984 32.64 -36.65 49.49
CA LEU A 984 33.04 -37.85 50.24
C LEU A 984 31.89 -38.86 50.38
N LEU A 985 30.64 -38.38 50.31
CA LEU A 985 29.42 -39.19 50.34
C LEU A 985 28.97 -39.62 48.93
N ASN A 986 29.48 -38.99 47.85
CA ASN A 986 29.22 -39.26 46.43
C ASN A 986 29.57 -40.71 45.95
N ARG A 987 29.93 -41.61 46.85
CA ARG A 987 30.04 -43.07 46.61
C ARG A 987 28.72 -43.82 46.79
N PHE A 988 27.73 -43.19 47.45
CA PHE A 988 26.37 -43.70 47.56
C PHE A 988 25.47 -43.08 46.49
N PRO A 989 24.34 -43.71 46.13
CA PRO A 989 23.31 -43.12 45.25
C PRO A 989 22.59 -41.96 45.97
N LEU A 990 23.25 -40.81 46.02
CA LEU A 990 22.74 -39.62 46.68
C LEU A 990 21.78 -38.83 45.78
N GLN A 991 20.57 -38.62 46.29
CA GLN A 991 19.73 -37.49 45.88
C GLN A 991 19.87 -36.36 46.89
N ILE A 992 19.83 -35.13 46.40
CA ILE A 992 19.88 -33.91 47.20
C ILE A 992 18.60 -33.14 46.92
N ASP A 993 17.94 -32.74 48.00
CA ASP A 993 16.81 -31.80 48.01
C ASP A 993 17.23 -30.58 48.83
N GLN A 994 17.36 -29.42 48.19
CA GLN A 994 17.66 -28.16 48.84
C GLN A 994 16.56 -27.15 48.56
N GLN A 995 16.13 -26.44 49.60
CA GLN A 995 15.34 -25.20 49.49
C GLN A 995 16.07 -24.07 50.24
N VAL A 996 16.05 -22.86 49.68
CA VAL A 996 16.56 -21.63 50.32
C VAL A 996 15.61 -20.49 50.03
N MET A 997 15.36 -19.64 51.01
CA MET A 997 14.88 -18.28 50.79
C MET A 997 15.94 -17.30 51.28
N ILE A 998 16.51 -16.51 50.37
CA ILE A 998 17.45 -15.42 50.70
C ILE A 998 16.70 -14.09 50.62
N GLN A 999 16.84 -13.25 51.65
CA GLN A 999 16.32 -11.89 51.65
C GLN A 999 17.46 -10.87 51.56
N THR A 1000 17.46 -10.10 50.48
CA THR A 1000 18.42 -9.01 50.22
C THR A 1000 17.69 -7.84 49.56
N GLY A 1001 16.88 -7.13 50.35
CA GLY A 1001 15.82 -6.26 49.85
C GLY A 1001 14.57 -7.09 49.57
N ASP A 1002 14.51 -7.70 48.39
CA ASP A 1002 13.47 -8.65 48.00
C ASP A 1002 13.81 -10.10 48.45
N PHE A 1003 12.80 -10.98 48.41
CA PHE A 1003 12.92 -12.41 48.71
C PHE A 1003 13.15 -13.24 47.43
N ALA A 1004 14.19 -14.06 47.42
CA ALA A 1004 14.45 -15.03 46.36
C ALA A 1004 14.41 -16.47 46.91
N ARG A 1005 13.44 -17.27 46.43
CA ARG A 1005 13.35 -18.72 46.73
C ARG A 1005 14.07 -19.53 45.64
N LEU A 1006 15.01 -20.37 46.05
CA LEU A 1006 15.84 -21.21 45.19
C LEU A 1006 15.74 -22.66 45.64
N GLU A 1007 15.45 -23.56 44.70
CA GLU A 1007 15.25 -24.99 44.97
C GLU A 1007 16.09 -25.85 44.03
N TYR A 1008 16.55 -27.00 44.53
CA TYR A 1008 17.26 -28.01 43.76
C TYR A 1008 16.88 -29.41 44.23
N GLN A 1009 16.38 -30.24 43.32
CA GLN A 1009 16.18 -31.67 43.53
C GLN A 1009 16.93 -32.45 42.44
N GLY A 1010 17.86 -33.32 42.83
CA GLY A 1010 18.68 -34.09 41.89
C GLY A 1010 19.99 -34.64 42.46
N SER A 1011 20.89 -35.10 41.58
CA SER A 1011 22.15 -35.71 42.01
C SER A 1011 23.26 -34.69 42.32
N VAL A 1012 24.17 -35.07 43.22
CA VAL A 1012 25.29 -34.26 43.76
C VAL A 1012 26.08 -33.52 42.68
N ARG A 1013 26.21 -34.12 41.47
CA ARG A 1013 27.02 -33.58 40.39
C ARG A 1013 26.42 -32.32 39.74
N GLY A 1014 25.10 -32.18 39.73
CA GLY A 1014 24.42 -30.93 39.32
C GLY A 1014 24.37 -29.91 40.45
N PHE A 1015 24.34 -30.37 41.69
CA PHE A 1015 24.29 -29.53 42.89
C PHE A 1015 25.54 -28.67 43.11
N GLN A 1016 26.73 -29.12 42.70
CA GLN A 1016 28.00 -28.45 43.05
C GLN A 1016 28.12 -27.00 42.58
N SER A 1017 27.60 -26.65 41.39
CA SER A 1017 27.58 -25.26 40.89
C SER A 1017 26.53 -24.39 41.58
N PHE A 1018 25.38 -24.98 41.93
CA PHE A 1018 24.31 -24.35 42.70
C PHE A 1018 24.80 -24.00 44.11
N PHE A 1019 25.41 -24.98 44.80
CA PHE A 1019 26.05 -24.84 46.11
C PHE A 1019 27.13 -23.76 46.13
N SER A 1020 28.04 -23.72 45.14
CA SER A 1020 29.08 -22.67 45.10
C SER A 1020 28.50 -21.27 44.93
N THR A 1021 27.40 -21.13 44.17
CA THR A 1021 26.74 -19.84 43.93
C THR A 1021 26.01 -19.35 45.18
N ILE A 1022 25.21 -20.22 45.81
CA ILE A 1022 24.47 -19.90 47.04
C ILE A 1022 25.44 -19.61 48.20
N SER A 1023 26.50 -20.42 48.36
CA SER A 1023 27.51 -20.19 49.41
C SER A 1023 28.24 -18.85 49.25
N SER A 1024 28.41 -18.36 48.01
CA SER A 1024 28.96 -17.03 47.74
C SER A 1024 27.99 -15.90 48.10
N LEU A 1025 26.70 -16.03 47.80
CA LEU A 1025 25.69 -15.03 48.16
C LEU A 1025 25.57 -14.88 49.68
N LEU A 1026 25.54 -16.01 50.40
CA LEU A 1026 25.52 -16.12 51.87
C LEU A 1026 26.82 -15.63 52.56
N ASN A 1027 27.81 -15.11 51.83
CA ASN A 1027 29.01 -14.47 52.40
C ASN A 1027 28.92 -12.94 52.41
N THR A 1028 27.82 -12.36 51.90
CA THR A 1028 27.61 -10.91 51.93
C THR A 1028 27.15 -10.48 53.33
N PRO A 1029 27.63 -9.34 53.88
CA PRO A 1029 27.17 -8.85 55.18
C PRO A 1029 25.66 -8.55 55.21
N ASN A 1030 25.03 -8.77 56.37
CA ASN A 1030 23.62 -8.47 56.67
C ASN A 1030 22.57 -9.21 55.80
N VAL A 1031 22.93 -10.31 55.14
CA VAL A 1031 21.97 -11.22 54.49
C VAL A 1031 21.21 -12.02 55.54
N GLN A 1032 19.87 -12.04 55.45
CA GLN A 1032 19.04 -13.02 56.15
C GLN A 1032 18.63 -14.13 55.16
N ALA A 1033 18.73 -15.38 55.58
CA ALA A 1033 18.35 -16.51 54.75
C ALA A 1033 17.92 -17.71 55.60
N ASP A 1034 16.72 -18.23 55.31
CA ASP A 1034 16.29 -19.55 55.77
C ASP A 1034 16.72 -20.57 54.71
N LEU A 1035 17.34 -21.68 55.14
CA LEU A 1035 17.71 -22.76 54.23
C LEU A 1035 17.43 -24.13 54.84
N TYR A 1036 17.28 -25.10 53.95
CA TYR A 1036 17.12 -26.51 54.28
C TYR A 1036 17.86 -27.32 53.24
N LEU A 1037 18.78 -28.18 53.68
CA LEU A 1037 19.49 -29.12 52.83
C LEU A 1037 19.24 -30.53 53.35
N LYS A 1038 18.54 -31.33 52.55
CA LYS A 1038 18.29 -32.75 52.77
C LYS A 1038 19.11 -33.58 51.77
N ILE A 1039 19.76 -34.61 52.28
CA ILE A 1039 20.54 -35.59 51.53
C ILE A 1039 19.84 -36.94 51.75
N ILE A 1040 19.33 -37.51 50.66
CA ILE A 1040 18.63 -38.79 50.65
C ILE A 1040 19.57 -39.84 50.06
N VAL A 1041 19.67 -40.98 50.75
CA VAL A 1041 20.50 -42.12 50.41
C VAL A 1041 19.59 -43.34 50.31
N GLU A 1042 19.13 -43.67 49.10
CA GLU A 1042 18.30 -44.85 48.87
C GLU A 1042 19.20 -46.05 48.56
N PHE A 1043 19.18 -47.08 49.40
CA PHE A 1043 19.97 -48.28 49.15
C PHE A 1043 19.16 -49.23 48.27
N GLU A 1044 19.67 -49.56 47.08
CA GLU A 1044 19.02 -50.46 46.11
C GLU A 1044 18.70 -51.85 46.71
N VAL A 1045 19.40 -52.22 47.78
CA VAL A 1045 19.07 -53.33 48.69
C VAL A 1045 19.21 -52.82 50.13
N ALA A 1046 18.28 -53.18 51.02
CA ALA A 1046 18.30 -52.74 52.41
C ALA A 1046 19.59 -53.16 53.14
N VAL A 1047 20.38 -52.19 53.62
CA VAL A 1047 21.68 -52.43 54.26
C VAL A 1047 21.51 -52.65 55.77
N PRO A 1048 22.21 -53.61 56.40
CA PRO A 1048 22.03 -53.87 57.83
C PRO A 1048 22.35 -52.63 58.68
N PRO A 1049 21.66 -52.40 59.82
CA PRO A 1049 21.85 -51.19 60.65
C PRO A 1049 23.27 -50.97 61.17
N SER A 1050 23.97 -52.05 61.51
CA SER A 1050 25.39 -52.07 61.89
C SER A 1050 26.33 -52.24 60.69
N GLY A 1051 25.83 -51.99 59.48
CA GLY A 1051 26.53 -52.18 58.22
C GLY A 1051 27.69 -51.21 57.98
N SER A 1052 28.52 -51.57 57.00
CA SER A 1052 29.68 -50.79 56.60
C SER A 1052 29.27 -49.41 56.07
N GLU A 1053 28.12 -49.35 55.42
CA GLU A 1053 27.51 -48.23 54.73
C GLU A 1053 27.09 -47.15 55.72
N MET A 1054 26.40 -47.52 56.80
CA MET A 1054 26.08 -46.63 57.93
C MET A 1054 27.34 -46.05 58.57
N THR A 1055 28.34 -46.91 58.80
CA THR A 1055 29.64 -46.49 59.36
C THR A 1055 30.39 -45.53 58.42
N MET A 1056 30.34 -45.78 57.11
CA MET A 1056 30.99 -45.00 56.06
C MET A 1056 30.33 -43.65 55.81
N ILE A 1057 29.01 -43.52 56.02
CA ILE A 1057 28.30 -42.24 56.01
C ILE A 1057 28.67 -41.44 57.26
N ARG A 1058 28.53 -42.05 58.46
CA ARG A 1058 28.91 -41.45 59.76
C ARG A 1058 30.34 -40.89 59.75
N GLN A 1059 31.30 -41.64 59.22
CA GLN A 1059 32.71 -41.20 59.14
C GLN A 1059 32.93 -40.01 58.19
N ALA A 1060 32.22 -39.94 57.06
CA ALA A 1060 32.36 -38.84 56.12
C ALA A 1060 31.80 -37.53 56.70
N LEU A 1061 30.66 -37.60 57.40
CA LEU A 1061 30.04 -36.47 58.11
C LEU A 1061 30.94 -35.94 59.25
N ASN A 1062 31.58 -36.84 60.00
CA ASN A 1062 32.51 -36.49 61.08
C ASN A 1062 33.81 -35.79 60.60
N ARG A 1063 34.09 -35.75 59.29
CA ARG A 1063 35.34 -35.15 58.76
C ARG A 1063 35.34 -33.63 58.74
N ASN A 1064 34.15 -33.01 58.75
CA ASN A 1064 33.92 -31.59 59.00
C ASN A 1064 32.55 -31.47 59.71
N PRO A 1065 32.50 -31.74 61.03
CA PRO A 1065 31.25 -32.09 61.70
C PRO A 1065 30.30 -30.90 61.83
N VAL A 1066 29.07 -31.11 61.37
CA VAL A 1066 27.92 -30.26 61.70
C VAL A 1066 27.62 -30.33 63.19
N GLU A 1067 27.17 -29.22 63.78
CA GLU A 1067 26.84 -29.12 65.19
C GLU A 1067 25.50 -29.80 65.51
N ARG A 1068 24.55 -29.75 64.57
CA ARG A 1068 23.32 -30.56 64.62
C ARG A 1068 22.95 -31.12 63.24
N LEU A 1069 22.48 -32.36 63.25
CA LEU A 1069 22.00 -33.14 62.11
C LEU A 1069 20.66 -33.79 62.52
N SER A 1070 19.68 -33.73 61.63
CA SER A 1070 18.48 -34.57 61.72
C SER A 1070 18.63 -35.77 60.79
N LEU A 1071 18.21 -36.97 61.24
CA LEU A 1071 18.31 -38.21 60.49
C LEU A 1071 17.03 -39.03 60.60
N SER A 1072 16.49 -39.44 59.46
CA SER A 1072 15.41 -40.42 59.34
C SER A 1072 15.93 -41.66 58.60
N ALA A 1073 15.56 -42.85 59.07
CA ALA A 1073 16.01 -44.12 58.53
C ALA A 1073 14.81 -45.03 58.27
N LYS A 1074 14.55 -45.38 57.00
CA LYS A 1074 13.48 -46.31 56.65
C LYS A 1074 13.98 -47.74 56.76
N VAL A 1075 13.26 -48.60 57.47
CA VAL A 1075 13.73 -49.92 57.90
C VAL A 1075 12.77 -51.06 57.57
N SER A 1076 13.31 -52.27 57.45
CA SER A 1076 12.56 -53.52 57.25
C SER A 1076 13.06 -54.63 58.19
N TYR A 1077 12.14 -55.51 58.57
CA TYR A 1077 12.24 -56.46 59.69
C TYR A 1077 12.21 -57.93 59.29
#